data_AF-A0AAE2A4U8-F1
#
_entry.id   AF-A0AAE2A4U8-F1
#
_cell.length_a   1.000
_cell.length_b   1.000
_cell.length_c   1.000
_cell.angle_alpha   90.00
_cell.angle_beta   90.00
_cell.angle_gamma   90.00
#
_symmetry.space_group_name_H-M   'P 1'
#
loop_
_entity.id
_entity.type
_entity.pdbx_description
1 polymer ?
#
loop_
_entity_poly.entity_id
_entity_poly.type
_entity_poly.pdbx_seq_one_letter_code
_entity_poly.pdbx_strand_id
1 'polypeptide(L)'
;MSRPEDESGALGGINAGYAHFQLSRALTARDNDASPKAFARIERWQKVLENLMHGRALYGSRTPFTDLPEWITLEVATGGFATGNLLAGGELTADERLLASSIPGIRAGYERLDLNRWHLSDEGIRTLQERLTNEDYRIDVPEEAALLTVAWFLGQQRVEEARTLIEQIAPFFERVRFFPAAANERPLSMAEVEVFNAGQISLRLSVLSPQPRLAVQKHVVERRLPLYDAAVSLFLLTYNDGWPCRHYPEGWFERASVLGKEFDNATEADPRRTDNSSDRVTELLALLKQCTIDPASLTGRQVGRIRRIVDDFVAKHGHPESEDHSSKRAQQRHHVSASAHHLIAKAASVRLARYPVSEGISDFAPLLTPITDEEAKAYSLKVGETIPPSIRRRLERCRKGTVAELIEHRVITSADTVAKVLPAMTAQICSAGYRDVALRALSVATYRAFRRRRSLLLLNMQRQVRVDDLPWVKALETEYEAGALAVEGARQALVEASALTLTAFPQAILPNKLLQEFSSLAESAKLDLPFVEEIAADIFMGAFSGKFVKAAKRSVRLMDGSLYARYYDIDMDELAALPKQRDSRNNSGVLAGLCARRANADIGRWSPANNGTIIEQQQILTTQNLAILFDDLDLKTLLHDRLGSMAEACFKWICSRQQMQIKLYHARLVMLKNTAYAWRQMMFYLSMLDQSRLESVLGNIEVHFAAQPSAFQGRFLPAMIGLRMAVCGCRLTLAHQEREGCKVFLGWTTERHWLMPS
;
A
#
# COMPACT_ATOMS: atom_id res chain seq x y z
N MET A 1 -4.25 0.35 -34.12
CA MET A 1 -5.64 0.47 -34.57
C MET A 1 -6.10 1.89 -34.29
N SER A 2 -6.54 2.56 -35.34
CA SER A 2 -6.63 4.00 -35.52
C SER A 2 -7.76 4.64 -34.70
N ARG A 3 -7.47 5.82 -34.13
CA ARG A 3 -8.43 6.75 -33.52
C ARG A 3 -9.21 7.50 -34.61
N PRO A 4 -10.42 7.98 -34.31
CA PRO A 4 -10.90 9.25 -34.82
C PRO A 4 -10.78 10.33 -33.73
N GLU A 5 -10.04 11.40 -34.06
CA GLU A 5 -10.35 12.78 -33.66
C GLU A 5 -11.62 13.17 -34.46
N ASP A 6 -12.57 13.99 -34.01
CA ASP A 6 -12.37 15.35 -33.54
C ASP A 6 -13.66 15.92 -32.89
N GLU A 7 -13.48 17.06 -32.20
CA GLU A 7 -14.48 18.12 -31.91
C GLU A 7 -15.71 17.83 -31.01
N SER A 8 -15.54 18.04 -29.69
CA SER A 8 -16.59 18.63 -28.85
C SER A 8 -16.01 19.56 -27.78
N GLY A 9 -16.35 20.84 -27.91
CA GLY A 9 -15.87 22.02 -27.18
C GLY A 9 -15.62 21.93 -25.67
N ALA A 10 -14.44 22.41 -25.28
CA ALA A 10 -14.15 23.47 -24.30
C ALA A 10 -14.71 23.42 -22.85
N LEU A 11 -15.49 22.42 -22.44
CA LEU A 11 -15.92 22.22 -21.03
C LEU A 11 -15.64 20.79 -20.50
N GLY A 12 -15.03 19.91 -21.31
CA GLY A 12 -14.94 18.46 -21.06
C GLY A 12 -13.63 17.91 -20.48
N GLY A 13 -12.77 18.73 -19.86
CA GLY A 13 -11.38 18.34 -19.55
C GLY A 13 -11.11 17.69 -18.19
N ILE A 14 -12.08 17.59 -17.27
CA ILE A 14 -11.84 17.03 -15.92
C ILE A 14 -12.35 15.59 -15.84
N ASN A 15 -11.47 14.67 -16.22
CA ASN A 15 -11.28 13.32 -15.67
C ASN A 15 -12.51 12.39 -15.44
N ALA A 16 -13.65 12.62 -16.12
CA ALA A 16 -14.78 11.70 -16.10
C ALA A 16 -14.38 10.28 -16.57
N GLY A 17 -13.44 10.20 -17.52
CA GLY A 17 -12.87 8.93 -17.97
C GLY A 17 -12.14 8.14 -16.87
N TYR A 18 -11.39 8.80 -15.98
CA TYR A 18 -10.74 8.12 -14.85
C TYR A 18 -11.74 7.64 -13.81
N ALA A 19 -12.73 8.47 -13.46
CA ALA A 19 -13.79 8.08 -12.54
C ALA A 19 -14.59 6.89 -13.07
N HIS A 20 -14.94 6.91 -14.36
CA HIS A 20 -15.61 5.80 -15.05
C HIS A 20 -14.75 4.52 -15.07
N PHE A 21 -13.46 4.64 -15.40
CA PHE A 21 -12.52 3.52 -15.37
C PHE A 21 -12.39 2.91 -13.97
N GLN A 22 -12.35 3.73 -12.93
CA GLN A 22 -12.28 3.25 -11.54
C GLN A 22 -13.56 2.56 -11.09
N LEU A 23 -14.73 3.04 -11.53
CA LEU A 23 -16.01 2.37 -11.29
C LEU A 23 -16.04 1.00 -11.99
N SER A 24 -15.67 0.94 -13.28
CA SER A 24 -15.58 -0.32 -14.03
C SER A 24 -14.67 -1.33 -13.32
N ARG A 25 -13.48 -0.89 -12.87
CA ARG A 25 -12.57 -1.74 -12.08
C ARG A 25 -13.17 -2.19 -10.76
N ALA A 26 -13.95 -1.36 -10.08
CA ALA A 26 -14.61 -1.72 -8.83
C ALA A 26 -15.70 -2.78 -9.06
N LEU A 27 -16.45 -2.67 -10.16
CA LEU A 27 -17.46 -3.66 -10.56
C LEU A 27 -16.81 -5.01 -10.91
N THR A 28 -15.75 -5.03 -11.73
CA THR A 28 -15.03 -6.28 -12.06
C THR A 28 -14.39 -6.92 -10.83
N ALA A 29 -13.92 -6.12 -9.87
CA ALA A 29 -13.39 -6.65 -8.61
C ALA A 29 -14.47 -7.31 -7.76
N ARG A 30 -15.70 -6.77 -7.75
CA ARG A 30 -16.85 -7.33 -7.02
C ARG A 30 -17.19 -8.74 -7.49
N ASP A 31 -17.14 -8.99 -8.80
CA ASP A 31 -17.43 -10.31 -9.36
C ASP A 31 -16.46 -11.39 -8.84
N ASN A 32 -15.31 -10.98 -8.30
CA ASN A 32 -14.31 -11.86 -7.67
C ASN A 32 -14.30 -11.80 -6.13
N ASP A 33 -14.90 -10.76 -5.51
CA ASP A 33 -14.92 -10.51 -4.07
C ASP A 33 -16.19 -9.72 -3.68
N ALA A 34 -17.19 -10.43 -3.14
CA ALA A 34 -18.46 -9.86 -2.68
C ALA A 34 -18.37 -9.17 -1.30
N SER A 35 -17.18 -8.76 -0.87
CA SER A 35 -17.01 -8.12 0.44
C SER A 35 -17.72 -6.75 0.53
N PRO A 36 -18.19 -6.34 1.73
CA PRO A 36 -18.77 -5.01 1.95
C PRO A 36 -17.86 -3.84 1.51
N LYS A 37 -16.54 -4.06 1.50
CA LYS A 37 -15.54 -3.08 1.03
C LYS A 37 -15.62 -2.85 -0.48
N ALA A 38 -15.96 -3.88 -1.26
CA ALA A 38 -16.16 -3.75 -2.69
C ALA A 38 -17.40 -2.89 -2.99
N PHE A 39 -18.50 -3.11 -2.26
CA PHE A 39 -19.72 -2.28 -2.36
C PHE A 39 -19.46 -0.82 -2.02
N ALA A 40 -18.84 -0.54 -0.86
CA ALA A 40 -18.51 0.83 -0.47
C ALA A 40 -17.59 1.53 -1.49
N ARG A 41 -16.74 0.77 -2.21
CA ARG A 41 -15.92 1.33 -3.29
C ARG A 41 -16.76 1.71 -4.51
N ILE A 42 -17.73 0.89 -4.88
CA ILE A 42 -18.65 1.15 -6.00
C ILE A 42 -19.47 2.41 -5.70
N GLU A 43 -20.10 2.49 -4.54
CA GLU A 43 -20.92 3.65 -4.14
C GLU A 43 -20.14 4.96 -4.16
N ARG A 44 -18.90 4.97 -3.64
CA ARG A 44 -18.05 6.16 -3.70
C ARG A 44 -17.83 6.65 -5.13
N TRP A 45 -17.55 5.75 -6.06
CA TRP A 45 -17.30 6.12 -7.45
C TRP A 45 -18.57 6.51 -8.20
N GLN A 46 -19.72 5.92 -7.85
CA GLN A 46 -21.03 6.36 -8.34
C GLN A 46 -21.31 7.82 -7.92
N LYS A 47 -21.15 8.14 -6.62
CA LYS A 47 -21.32 9.52 -6.12
C LYS A 47 -20.40 10.53 -6.81
N VAL A 48 -19.13 10.18 -7.03
CA VAL A 48 -18.19 11.06 -7.77
C VAL A 48 -18.68 11.31 -9.20
N LEU A 49 -19.13 10.26 -9.90
CA LEU A 49 -19.67 10.40 -11.25
C LEU A 49 -20.96 11.21 -11.29
N GLU A 50 -21.87 11.00 -10.34
CA GLU A 50 -23.10 11.81 -10.21
C GLU A 50 -22.77 13.29 -10.00
N ASN A 51 -21.81 13.61 -9.13
CA ASN A 51 -21.38 14.99 -8.91
C ASN A 51 -20.74 15.62 -10.16
N LEU A 52 -19.95 14.84 -10.92
CA LEU A 52 -19.39 15.26 -12.20
C LEU A 52 -20.49 15.53 -13.24
N MET A 53 -21.43 14.60 -13.40
CA MET A 53 -22.50 14.69 -14.40
C MET A 53 -23.45 15.86 -14.13
N HIS A 54 -23.74 16.15 -12.85
CA HIS A 54 -24.62 17.25 -12.47
C HIS A 54 -23.88 18.58 -12.25
N GLY A 55 -22.55 18.63 -12.43
CA GLY A 55 -21.75 19.83 -12.19
C GLY A 55 -21.78 20.34 -10.74
N ARG A 56 -22.07 19.47 -9.77
CA ARG A 56 -22.21 19.85 -8.35
C ARG A 56 -20.87 20.03 -7.63
N ALA A 57 -19.79 19.52 -8.21
CA ALA A 57 -18.45 19.57 -7.62
C ALA A 57 -17.42 20.17 -8.58
N LEU A 58 -16.63 21.12 -8.07
CA LEU A 58 -15.51 21.77 -8.75
C LEU A 58 -14.20 21.05 -8.41
N TYR A 59 -13.98 19.88 -9.01
CA TYR A 59 -12.73 19.12 -8.82
C TYR A 59 -11.50 19.90 -9.30
N GLY A 60 -10.38 19.77 -8.57
CA GLY A 60 -9.19 20.61 -8.78
C GLY A 60 -9.15 21.85 -7.89
N SER A 61 -10.17 22.07 -7.06
CA SER A 61 -10.25 23.13 -6.05
C SER A 61 -10.05 22.60 -4.63
N ARG A 62 -9.51 23.44 -3.73
CA ARG A 62 -9.50 23.22 -2.27
C ARG A 62 -10.90 23.29 -1.64
N THR A 63 -11.85 23.90 -2.34
CA THR A 63 -13.28 23.95 -2.00
C THR A 63 -14.09 23.34 -3.16
N PRO A 64 -14.18 21.99 -3.25
CA PRO A 64 -14.90 21.35 -4.34
C PRO A 64 -16.41 21.59 -4.29
N PHE A 65 -16.98 21.92 -3.13
CA PHE A 65 -18.39 22.25 -2.95
C PHE A 65 -18.51 23.66 -2.39
N THR A 66 -19.37 24.50 -2.98
CA THR A 66 -19.46 25.93 -2.66
C THR A 66 -20.17 26.22 -1.33
N ASP A 67 -21.00 25.31 -0.86
CA ASP A 67 -21.73 25.41 0.42
C ASP A 67 -20.89 24.95 1.62
N LEU A 68 -19.68 24.44 1.38
CA LEU A 68 -18.81 23.87 2.40
C LEU A 68 -17.51 24.67 2.51
N PRO A 69 -17.12 25.11 3.73
CA PRO A 69 -15.81 25.69 3.94
C PRO A 69 -14.71 24.64 3.77
N GLU A 70 -13.52 25.12 3.41
CA GLU A 70 -12.34 24.30 3.13
C GLU A 70 -11.86 23.43 4.30
N TRP A 71 -12.12 23.85 5.55
CA TRP A 71 -11.67 23.13 6.73
C TRP A 71 -12.49 21.86 7.00
N ILE A 72 -13.70 21.72 6.41
CA ILE A 72 -14.53 20.53 6.55
C ILE A 72 -13.90 19.34 5.83
N THR A 73 -13.85 18.23 6.55
CA THR A 73 -13.25 16.98 6.10
C THR A 73 -14.25 16.16 5.29
N LEU A 74 -13.98 16.05 4.00
CA LEU A 74 -14.77 15.29 3.04
C LEU A 74 -14.30 13.83 2.96
N GLU A 75 -15.21 12.92 2.62
CA GLU A 75 -14.85 11.59 2.14
C GLU A 75 -14.27 11.70 0.73
N VAL A 76 -13.05 11.19 0.55
CA VAL A 76 -12.29 11.31 -0.71
C VAL A 76 -11.93 9.93 -1.27
N ALA A 77 -12.32 9.68 -2.51
CA ALA A 77 -11.97 8.48 -3.27
C ALA A 77 -10.49 8.48 -3.70
N THR A 78 -9.99 7.33 -4.15
CA THR A 78 -8.61 7.21 -4.63
C THR A 78 -8.36 8.14 -5.82
N GLY A 79 -7.31 8.97 -5.75
CA GLY A 79 -7.02 9.99 -6.76
C GLY A 79 -7.50 11.40 -6.39
N GLY A 80 -8.07 11.59 -5.20
CA GLY A 80 -8.36 12.93 -4.67
C GLY A 80 -9.76 13.46 -4.97
N PHE A 81 -10.67 12.62 -5.48
CA PHE A 81 -12.04 13.01 -5.79
C PHE A 81 -12.93 12.95 -4.55
N ALA A 82 -13.39 14.09 -4.05
CA ALA A 82 -14.38 14.17 -2.98
C ALA A 82 -15.76 13.63 -3.42
N THR A 83 -16.42 12.86 -2.55
CA THR A 83 -17.76 12.32 -2.80
C THR A 83 -18.88 13.29 -2.40
N GLY A 84 -18.55 14.31 -1.59
CA GLY A 84 -19.52 15.24 -0.98
C GLY A 84 -20.04 14.79 0.39
N ASN A 85 -19.76 13.54 0.79
CA ASN A 85 -20.07 13.09 2.15
C ASN A 85 -19.09 13.73 3.15
N LEU A 86 -19.60 14.13 4.31
CA LEU A 86 -18.80 14.69 5.41
C LEU A 86 -18.34 13.54 6.32
N LEU A 87 -17.06 13.45 6.66
CA LEU A 87 -16.57 12.36 7.53
C LEU A 87 -17.07 12.50 8.98
N ALA A 88 -17.20 13.73 9.46
CA ALA A 88 -17.82 14.06 10.73
C ALA A 88 -19.36 14.15 10.64
N GLY A 89 -19.95 13.78 9.50
CA GLY A 89 -21.40 13.83 9.27
C GLY A 89 -21.95 12.49 8.77
N GLY A 90 -23.05 12.55 8.02
CA GLY A 90 -23.75 11.36 7.53
C GLY A 90 -24.66 10.73 8.57
N GLU A 91 -24.87 9.42 8.50
CA GLU A 91 -25.69 8.70 9.47
C GLU A 91 -25.12 8.79 10.88
N LEU A 92 -25.98 8.83 11.89
CA LEU A 92 -25.55 8.82 13.28
C LEU A 92 -24.73 7.55 13.56
N THR A 93 -23.62 7.69 14.25
CA THR A 93 -22.83 6.57 14.78
C THR A 93 -23.57 5.86 15.92
N ALA A 94 -23.09 4.66 16.30
CA ALA A 94 -23.65 3.95 17.45
C ALA A 94 -23.53 4.79 18.74
N ASP A 95 -22.38 5.46 18.91
CA ASP A 95 -22.11 6.33 20.05
C ASP A 95 -23.02 7.55 20.08
N GLU A 96 -23.26 8.20 18.93
CA GLU A 96 -24.23 9.31 18.82
C GLU A 96 -25.65 8.88 19.18
N ARG A 97 -26.10 7.69 18.73
CA ARG A 97 -27.44 7.19 19.05
C ARG A 97 -27.58 6.88 20.53
N LEU A 98 -26.55 6.31 21.14
CA LEU A 98 -26.53 6.00 22.57
C LEU A 98 -26.56 7.30 23.40
N LEU A 99 -25.76 8.29 23.02
CA LEU A 99 -25.73 9.59 23.67
C LEU A 99 -27.07 10.33 23.53
N ALA A 100 -27.64 10.37 22.32
CA ALA A 100 -28.95 10.96 22.05
C ALA A 100 -30.06 10.32 22.90
N SER A 101 -29.99 9.00 23.14
CA SER A 101 -30.97 8.29 23.97
C SER A 101 -30.80 8.56 25.47
N SER A 102 -29.60 8.96 25.91
CA SER A 102 -29.30 9.22 27.31
C SER A 102 -29.66 10.64 27.76
N ILE A 103 -29.76 11.59 26.83
CA ILE A 103 -30.01 13.00 27.13
C ILE A 103 -31.49 13.33 26.91
N PRO A 104 -32.21 13.82 27.93
CA PRO A 104 -33.59 14.28 27.77
C PRO A 104 -33.68 15.47 26.80
N GLY A 105 -34.68 15.45 25.91
CA GLY A 105 -35.00 16.59 25.03
C GLY A 105 -34.34 16.58 23.65
N ILE A 106 -33.55 15.55 23.31
CA ILE A 106 -33.01 15.37 21.96
C ILE A 106 -34.15 14.96 21.01
N ARG A 107 -34.37 15.74 19.94
CA ARG A 107 -35.47 15.51 18.99
C ARG A 107 -35.04 14.53 17.89
N ALA A 108 -35.90 13.56 17.61
CA ALA A 108 -35.69 12.62 16.50
C ALA A 108 -35.61 13.37 15.16
N GLY A 109 -34.62 13.05 14.33
CA GLY A 109 -34.31 13.74 13.08
C GLY A 109 -33.48 15.03 13.22
N TYR A 110 -33.32 15.56 14.43
CA TYR A 110 -32.48 16.74 14.72
C TYR A 110 -31.38 16.42 15.74
N GLU A 111 -31.06 15.13 15.92
CA GLU A 111 -30.21 14.65 17.00
C GLU A 111 -28.85 15.33 16.99
N ARG A 112 -28.23 15.52 15.82
CA ARG A 112 -26.89 16.13 15.72
C ARG A 112 -26.88 17.61 16.12
N LEU A 113 -27.89 18.37 15.72
CA LEU A 113 -28.06 19.76 16.15
C LEU A 113 -28.22 19.86 17.65
N ASP A 114 -29.12 19.04 18.19
CA ASP A 114 -29.48 19.06 19.61
C ASP A 114 -28.30 18.56 20.48
N LEU A 115 -27.55 17.56 20.01
CA LEU A 115 -26.32 17.09 20.66
C LEU A 115 -25.23 18.16 20.67
N ASN A 116 -24.96 18.83 19.54
CA ASN A 116 -23.99 19.93 19.50
C ASN A 116 -24.41 21.08 20.43
N ARG A 117 -25.71 21.41 20.49
CA ARG A 117 -26.25 22.43 21.41
C ARG A 117 -26.19 22.00 22.87
N TRP A 118 -26.49 20.74 23.18
CA TRP A 118 -26.41 20.22 24.55
C TRP A 118 -25.00 20.34 25.10
N HIS A 119 -23.98 20.08 24.28
CA HIS A 119 -22.57 20.27 24.67
C HIS A 119 -22.20 21.74 24.99
N LEU A 120 -23.02 22.71 24.59
CA LEU A 120 -22.87 24.13 24.96
C LEU A 120 -23.66 24.51 26.22
N SER A 121 -24.43 23.60 26.81
CA SER A 121 -25.06 23.79 28.11
C SER A 121 -24.04 23.68 29.25
N ASP A 122 -24.39 24.15 30.46
CA ASP A 122 -23.52 24.05 31.63
C ASP A 122 -23.11 22.61 31.96
N GLU A 123 -24.01 21.64 31.76
CA GLU A 123 -23.75 20.21 31.96
C GLU A 123 -22.83 19.65 30.85
N GLY A 124 -23.10 20.01 29.60
CA GLY A 124 -22.31 19.59 28.45
C GLY A 124 -20.88 20.13 28.47
N ILE A 125 -20.70 21.40 28.82
CA ILE A 125 -19.38 22.02 28.97
C ILE A 125 -18.60 21.37 30.11
N ARG A 126 -19.25 21.11 31.26
CA ARG A 126 -18.61 20.39 32.37
C ARG A 126 -18.14 19.00 31.95
N THR A 127 -18.99 18.27 31.21
CA THR A 127 -18.63 16.96 30.67
C THR A 127 -17.40 17.05 29.76
N LEU A 128 -17.33 18.03 28.85
CA LEU A 128 -16.18 18.22 27.97
C LEU A 128 -14.90 18.62 28.74
N GLN A 129 -15.03 19.43 29.80
CA GLN A 129 -13.90 19.82 30.65
C GLN A 129 -13.37 18.64 31.48
N GLU A 130 -14.26 17.80 32.02
CA GLU A 130 -13.88 16.55 32.68
C GLU A 130 -13.12 15.65 31.72
N ARG A 131 -13.58 15.54 30.46
CA ARG A 131 -12.88 14.77 29.43
C ARG A 131 -11.50 15.30 29.10
N LEU A 132 -11.36 16.63 28.97
CA LEU A 132 -10.07 17.27 28.77
C LEU A 132 -9.10 16.97 29.90
N THR A 133 -9.59 16.97 31.13
CA THR A 133 -8.78 16.73 32.34
C THR A 133 -8.36 15.26 32.45
N ASN A 134 -9.27 14.33 32.12
CA ASN A 134 -9.03 12.89 32.22
C ASN A 134 -8.36 12.28 30.98
N GLU A 135 -8.29 13.03 29.88
CA GLU A 135 -7.82 12.57 28.57
C GLU A 135 -8.59 11.34 28.02
N ASP A 136 -9.87 11.21 28.37
CA ASP A 136 -10.73 10.06 28.06
C ASP A 136 -11.60 10.27 26.80
N TYR A 137 -10.99 10.85 25.76
CA TYR A 137 -11.65 11.16 24.49
C TYR A 137 -10.86 10.66 23.28
N ARG A 138 -11.58 10.35 22.21
CA ARG A 138 -11.00 10.00 20.91
C ARG A 138 -11.46 10.99 19.84
N ILE A 139 -10.49 11.56 19.13
CA ILE A 139 -10.71 12.38 17.94
C ILE A 139 -10.35 11.53 16.72
N ASP A 140 -11.39 11.15 15.97
CA ASP A 140 -11.28 10.37 14.74
C ASP A 140 -11.16 11.30 13.53
N VAL A 141 -11.86 12.43 13.57
CA VAL A 141 -11.86 13.50 12.57
C VAL A 141 -11.64 14.85 13.25
N PRO A 142 -10.90 15.78 12.63
CA PRO A 142 -10.41 16.97 13.34
C PRO A 142 -11.54 17.89 13.84
N GLU A 143 -12.73 17.88 13.22
CA GLU A 143 -13.91 18.64 13.62
C GLU A 143 -14.36 18.35 15.05
N GLU A 144 -14.14 17.14 15.55
CA GLU A 144 -14.53 16.71 16.90
C GLU A 144 -13.75 17.42 18.01
N ALA A 145 -12.65 18.08 17.66
CA ALA A 145 -11.86 18.90 18.58
C ALA A 145 -12.48 20.27 18.86
N ALA A 146 -13.45 20.72 18.05
CA ALA A 146 -13.93 22.10 18.10
C ALA A 146 -14.63 22.42 19.42
N LEU A 147 -15.57 21.59 19.88
CA LEU A 147 -16.27 21.84 21.14
C LEU A 147 -15.39 21.58 22.37
N LEU A 148 -14.40 20.69 22.30
CA LEU A 148 -13.37 20.58 23.34
C LEU A 148 -12.57 21.89 23.46
N THR A 149 -12.22 22.51 22.32
CA THR A 149 -11.50 23.80 22.32
C THR A 149 -12.37 24.92 22.92
N VAL A 150 -13.66 24.94 22.60
CA VAL A 150 -14.64 25.86 23.23
C VAL A 150 -14.70 25.65 24.74
N ALA A 151 -14.82 24.40 25.20
CA ALA A 151 -14.87 24.06 26.62
C ALA A 151 -13.59 24.46 27.37
N TRP A 152 -12.43 24.34 26.72
CA TRP A 152 -11.14 24.83 27.25
C TRP A 152 -11.15 26.36 27.40
N PHE A 153 -11.54 27.13 26.38
CA PHE A 153 -11.64 28.59 26.48
C PHE A 153 -12.58 29.05 27.60
N LEU A 154 -13.75 28.41 27.74
CA LEU A 154 -14.69 28.74 28.80
C LEU A 154 -14.13 28.40 30.19
N GLY A 155 -13.37 27.32 30.32
CA GLY A 155 -12.66 26.98 31.56
C GLY A 155 -11.63 28.04 31.98
N GLN A 156 -11.00 28.69 30.99
CA GLN A 156 -10.05 29.79 31.18
C GLN A 156 -10.71 31.18 31.22
N GLN A 157 -12.05 31.26 31.30
CA GLN A 157 -12.83 32.51 31.30
C GLN A 157 -12.67 33.36 30.02
N ARG A 158 -12.29 32.75 28.90
CA ARG A 158 -12.08 33.40 27.60
C ARG A 158 -13.33 33.31 26.72
N VAL A 159 -14.36 34.05 27.12
CA VAL A 159 -15.71 33.95 26.54
C VAL A 159 -15.78 34.45 25.10
N GLU A 160 -15.04 35.51 24.74
CA GLU A 160 -15.08 36.09 23.39
C GLU A 160 -14.46 35.17 22.33
N GLU A 161 -13.36 34.50 22.67
CA GLU A 161 -12.73 33.52 21.79
C GLU A 161 -13.62 32.29 21.60
N ALA A 162 -14.25 31.80 22.68
CA ALA A 162 -15.23 30.73 22.61
C ALA A 162 -16.41 31.11 21.71
N ARG A 163 -16.97 32.31 21.90
CA ARG A 163 -18.08 32.83 21.08
C ARG A 163 -17.70 32.94 19.61
N THR A 164 -16.54 33.51 19.30
CA THR A 164 -16.05 33.67 17.92
C THR A 164 -15.90 32.32 17.22
N LEU A 165 -15.39 31.31 17.94
CA LEU A 165 -15.29 29.96 17.40
C LEU A 165 -16.68 29.33 17.16
N ILE A 166 -17.61 29.46 18.11
CA ILE A 166 -19.00 28.97 17.98
C ILE A 166 -19.68 29.61 16.76
N GLU A 167 -19.55 30.92 16.56
CA GLU A 167 -20.15 31.62 15.41
C GLU A 167 -19.69 31.06 14.06
N GLN A 168 -18.45 30.54 13.98
CA GLN A 168 -17.93 29.91 12.75
C GLN A 168 -18.45 28.49 12.51
N ILE A 169 -18.69 27.70 13.58
CA ILE A 169 -19.09 26.28 13.47
C ILE A 169 -20.60 26.06 13.57
N ALA A 170 -21.34 26.95 14.24
CA ALA A 170 -22.78 26.87 14.46
C ALA A 170 -23.61 26.67 13.18
N PRO A 171 -23.28 27.30 12.03
CA PRO A 171 -24.00 27.06 10.78
C PRO A 171 -23.99 25.60 10.31
N PHE A 172 -23.09 24.76 10.83
CA PHE A 172 -22.92 23.37 10.44
C PHE A 172 -23.40 22.36 11.49
N PHE A 173 -23.99 22.80 12.60
CA PHE A 173 -24.39 21.93 13.71
C PHE A 173 -25.42 20.85 13.34
N GLU A 174 -26.24 21.08 12.32
CA GLU A 174 -27.19 20.08 11.82
C GLU A 174 -26.50 18.97 11.02
N ARG A 175 -25.37 19.27 10.39
CA ARG A 175 -24.70 18.39 9.40
C ARG A 175 -23.46 17.69 9.97
N VAL A 176 -22.76 18.33 10.90
CA VAL A 176 -21.41 17.95 11.36
C VAL A 176 -21.38 17.75 12.87
N ARG A 177 -20.73 16.67 13.32
CA ARG A 177 -20.41 16.39 14.71
C ARG A 177 -19.16 17.16 15.11
N PHE A 178 -19.24 17.96 16.18
CA PHE A 178 -18.14 18.77 16.70
C PHE A 178 -17.67 18.36 18.10
N PHE A 179 -18.11 17.19 18.58
CA PHE A 179 -17.73 16.61 19.87
C PHE A 179 -17.08 15.22 19.67
N PRO A 180 -16.16 14.82 20.57
CA PRO A 180 -15.42 13.56 20.45
C PRO A 180 -16.24 12.35 20.91
N ALA A 181 -15.79 11.16 20.51
CA ALA A 181 -16.23 9.92 21.13
C ALA A 181 -15.50 9.69 22.47
N ALA A 182 -16.11 8.93 23.39
CA ALA A 182 -15.43 8.52 24.62
C ALA A 182 -14.32 7.51 24.32
N ALA A 183 -13.19 7.63 25.02
CA ALA A 183 -12.09 6.67 24.96
C ALA A 183 -11.88 6.02 26.33
N ASN A 184 -11.85 4.68 26.37
CA ASN A 184 -11.53 3.92 27.57
C ASN A 184 -10.06 3.46 27.61
N GLU A 185 -9.26 3.85 26.62
CA GLU A 185 -7.92 3.29 26.37
C GLU A 185 -6.84 4.36 26.53
N ARG A 186 -5.74 4.00 27.19
CA ARG A 186 -4.61 4.92 27.39
C ARG A 186 -3.80 5.05 26.09
N PRO A 187 -3.24 6.25 25.80
CA PRO A 187 -2.36 6.42 24.66
C PRO A 187 -1.12 5.49 24.74
N LEU A 188 -0.68 4.98 23.58
CA LEU A 188 0.63 4.33 23.45
C LEU A 188 1.76 5.25 23.96
N SER A 189 2.81 4.65 24.52
CA SER A 189 4.05 5.34 24.87
C SER A 189 4.62 6.11 23.68
N MET A 190 5.27 7.24 23.96
CA MET A 190 5.71 8.24 22.96
C MET A 190 6.60 7.67 21.84
N ALA A 191 7.32 6.57 22.10
CA ALA A 191 8.30 5.98 21.17
C ALA A 191 7.81 4.71 20.45
N GLU A 192 6.69 4.12 20.88
CA GLU A 192 6.17 2.89 20.28
C GLU A 192 5.09 3.19 19.26
N VAL A 193 5.22 2.58 18.08
CA VAL A 193 4.24 2.66 17.02
C VAL A 193 3.86 1.27 16.55
N GLU A 194 2.75 1.20 15.82
CA GLU A 194 2.26 -0.02 15.19
C GLU A 194 1.72 0.30 13.80
N VAL A 195 1.88 -0.66 12.87
CA VAL A 195 1.33 -0.53 11.51
C VAL A 195 -0.07 -1.15 11.43
N PHE A 196 -0.30 -2.21 12.20
CA PHE A 196 -1.57 -2.92 12.31
C PHE A 196 -1.81 -3.26 13.77
N ASN A 197 -3.04 -3.13 14.23
CA ASN A 197 -3.43 -3.61 15.55
C ASN A 197 -3.80 -5.11 15.53
N ALA A 198 -3.90 -5.71 16.71
CA ALA A 198 -4.27 -7.10 16.90
C ALA A 198 -5.64 -7.43 16.27
N GLY A 199 -6.62 -6.53 16.39
CA GLY A 199 -7.96 -6.71 15.81
C GLY A 199 -7.96 -6.84 14.29
N GLN A 200 -7.22 -5.98 13.60
CA GLN A 200 -7.08 -5.98 12.14
C GLN A 200 -6.41 -7.27 11.64
N ILE A 201 -5.38 -7.74 12.34
CA ILE A 201 -4.70 -8.98 11.98
C ILE A 201 -5.58 -10.19 12.30
N SER A 202 -6.27 -10.21 13.43
CA SER A 202 -7.21 -11.27 13.80
C SER A 202 -8.30 -11.44 12.73
N LEU A 203 -8.94 -10.35 12.32
CA LEU A 203 -9.94 -10.38 11.24
C LEU A 203 -9.38 -10.87 9.90
N ARG A 204 -8.14 -10.48 9.54
CA ARG A 204 -7.49 -10.96 8.31
C ARG A 204 -7.15 -12.45 8.36
N LEU A 205 -6.85 -12.96 9.54
CA LEU A 205 -6.54 -14.37 9.75
C LEU A 205 -7.81 -15.23 9.76
N SER A 206 -8.92 -14.73 10.28
CA SER A 206 -10.19 -15.48 10.35
C SER A 206 -10.82 -15.70 8.96
N VAL A 207 -10.64 -14.76 8.04
CA VAL A 207 -11.19 -14.80 6.66
C VAL A 207 -10.24 -15.44 5.63
N LEU A 208 -9.13 -16.03 6.06
CA LEU A 208 -8.18 -16.67 5.15
C LEU A 208 -8.84 -17.86 4.41
N SER A 209 -8.84 -17.81 3.08
CA SER A 209 -9.38 -18.88 2.24
C SER A 209 -8.39 -20.04 2.05
N PRO A 210 -8.89 -21.27 1.81
CA PRO A 210 -8.04 -22.39 1.39
C PRO A 210 -7.34 -22.08 0.06
N GLN A 211 -6.09 -22.55 -0.08
CA GLN A 211 -5.37 -22.44 -1.35
C GLN A 211 -5.93 -23.48 -2.34
N PRO A 212 -6.56 -23.07 -3.46
CA PRO A 212 -7.32 -24.00 -4.31
C PRO A 212 -6.47 -25.16 -4.83
N ARG A 213 -5.23 -24.88 -5.25
CA ARG A 213 -4.28 -25.90 -5.76
C ARG A 213 -3.97 -26.98 -4.72
N LEU A 214 -3.80 -26.60 -3.45
CA LEU A 214 -3.50 -27.55 -2.37
C LEU A 214 -4.74 -28.34 -1.96
N ALA A 215 -5.91 -27.71 -1.97
CA ALA A 215 -7.19 -28.38 -1.71
C ALA A 215 -7.46 -29.46 -2.78
N VAL A 216 -7.25 -29.13 -4.07
CA VAL A 216 -7.34 -30.08 -5.17
C VAL A 216 -6.34 -31.22 -5.01
N GLN A 217 -5.07 -30.92 -4.73
CA GLN A 217 -4.05 -31.96 -4.52
C GLN A 217 -4.42 -32.92 -3.40
N LYS A 218 -4.85 -32.39 -2.24
CA LYS A 218 -5.28 -33.20 -1.09
C LYS A 218 -6.48 -34.08 -1.44
N HIS A 219 -7.51 -33.50 -2.06
CA HIS A 219 -8.69 -34.25 -2.50
C HIS A 219 -8.33 -35.38 -3.48
N VAL A 220 -7.46 -35.11 -4.46
CA VAL A 220 -7.02 -36.13 -5.43
C VAL A 220 -6.30 -37.27 -4.71
N VAL A 221 -5.35 -36.96 -3.82
CA VAL A 221 -4.55 -37.97 -3.13
C VAL A 221 -5.35 -38.78 -2.12
N GLU A 222 -6.22 -38.15 -1.33
CA GLU A 222 -6.96 -38.81 -0.24
C GLU A 222 -8.24 -39.51 -0.71
N ARG A 223 -8.88 -39.03 -1.78
CA ARG A 223 -10.19 -39.54 -2.24
C ARG A 223 -10.11 -40.18 -3.61
N ARG A 224 -9.57 -39.47 -4.62
CA ARG A 224 -9.68 -39.92 -6.03
C ARG A 224 -8.71 -41.04 -6.41
N LEU A 225 -7.45 -40.97 -5.95
CA LEU A 225 -6.44 -41.98 -6.27
C LEU A 225 -6.78 -43.37 -5.68
N PRO A 226 -7.21 -43.50 -4.41
CA PRO A 226 -7.63 -44.79 -3.86
C PRO A 226 -8.82 -45.42 -4.61
N LEU A 227 -9.80 -44.60 -5.03
CA LEU A 227 -10.95 -45.09 -5.80
C LEU A 227 -10.52 -45.59 -7.19
N TYR A 228 -9.55 -44.93 -7.81
CA TYR A 228 -8.97 -45.39 -9.07
C TYR A 228 -8.25 -46.73 -8.91
N ASP A 229 -7.45 -46.87 -7.85
CA ASP A 229 -6.74 -48.11 -7.53
C ASP A 229 -7.72 -49.26 -7.28
N ALA A 230 -8.78 -49.01 -6.50
CA ALA A 230 -9.82 -49.99 -6.22
C ALA A 230 -10.58 -50.42 -7.48
N ALA A 231 -10.85 -49.48 -8.40
CA ALA A 231 -11.51 -49.79 -9.66
C ALA A 231 -10.61 -50.64 -10.57
N VAL A 232 -9.32 -50.33 -10.64
CA VAL A 232 -8.34 -51.13 -11.39
C VAL A 232 -8.23 -52.53 -10.79
N SER A 233 -8.07 -52.67 -9.46
CA SER A 233 -8.06 -53.98 -8.79
C SER A 233 -9.32 -54.79 -9.09
N LEU A 234 -10.49 -54.16 -9.01
CA LEU A 234 -11.77 -54.83 -9.23
C LEU A 234 -11.92 -55.31 -10.68
N PHE A 235 -11.46 -54.55 -11.67
CA PHE A 235 -11.44 -54.99 -13.06
C PHE A 235 -10.41 -56.09 -13.32
N LEU A 236 -9.23 -56.05 -12.68
CA LEU A 236 -8.22 -57.10 -12.81
C LEU A 236 -8.76 -58.50 -12.42
N LEU A 237 -9.68 -58.57 -11.46
CA LEU A 237 -10.37 -59.80 -11.08
C LEU A 237 -11.29 -60.38 -12.18
N THR A 238 -11.57 -59.63 -13.25
CA THR A 238 -12.45 -60.07 -14.35
C THR A 238 -11.69 -60.55 -15.60
N TYR A 239 -10.36 -60.53 -15.55
CA TYR A 239 -9.49 -60.85 -16.68
C TYR A 239 -9.46 -62.36 -16.93
N ASN A 240 -9.76 -62.78 -18.16
CA ASN A 240 -9.42 -64.10 -18.65
C ASN A 240 -8.78 -63.98 -20.04
N ASP A 241 -7.72 -64.75 -20.31
CA ASP A 241 -6.93 -64.69 -21.55
C ASP A 241 -6.53 -63.26 -21.97
N GLY A 242 -6.19 -62.41 -21.00
CA GLY A 242 -5.77 -61.02 -21.26
C GLY A 242 -6.89 -60.06 -21.66
N TRP A 243 -8.17 -60.42 -21.45
CA TRP A 243 -9.33 -59.55 -21.69
C TRP A 243 -10.18 -59.36 -20.42
N PRO A 244 -10.53 -58.11 -20.03
CA PRO A 244 -11.44 -57.84 -18.91
C PRO A 244 -12.89 -58.25 -19.20
N CYS A 245 -13.72 -58.28 -18.17
CA CYS A 245 -15.17 -58.54 -18.24
C CYS A 245 -15.54 -59.92 -18.81
N ARG A 246 -14.65 -60.92 -18.67
CA ARG A 246 -14.87 -62.30 -19.17
C ARG A 246 -15.50 -63.21 -18.12
N HIS A 247 -15.23 -62.95 -16.86
CA HIS A 247 -15.85 -63.62 -15.72
C HIS A 247 -16.00 -62.62 -14.57
N TYR A 248 -16.91 -62.91 -13.64
CA TYR A 248 -17.14 -62.07 -12.46
C TYR A 248 -17.12 -62.97 -11.22
N PRO A 249 -16.18 -62.79 -10.30
CA PRO A 249 -16.13 -63.58 -9.07
C PRO A 249 -17.31 -63.25 -8.14
N GLU A 250 -17.57 -64.13 -7.18
CA GLU A 250 -18.62 -63.95 -6.18
C GLU A 250 -18.42 -62.63 -5.40
N GLY A 251 -19.51 -61.89 -5.17
CA GLY A 251 -19.47 -60.58 -4.48
C GLY A 251 -18.92 -59.41 -5.31
N TRP A 252 -18.54 -59.61 -6.59
CA TRP A 252 -17.98 -58.54 -7.43
C TRP A 252 -18.96 -57.37 -7.64
N PHE A 253 -20.22 -57.66 -7.96
CA PHE A 253 -21.24 -56.64 -8.23
C PHE A 253 -21.56 -55.77 -7.00
N GLU A 254 -21.57 -56.37 -5.81
CA GLU A 254 -21.76 -55.64 -4.56
C GLU A 254 -20.61 -54.68 -4.30
N ARG A 255 -19.36 -55.15 -4.46
CA ARG A 255 -18.15 -54.31 -4.34
C ARG A 255 -18.12 -53.19 -5.37
N ALA A 256 -18.51 -53.48 -6.62
CA ALA A 256 -18.58 -52.48 -7.70
C ALA A 256 -19.64 -51.40 -7.42
N SER A 257 -20.79 -51.79 -6.88
CA SER A 257 -21.88 -50.88 -6.50
C SER A 257 -21.47 -49.94 -5.36
N VAL A 258 -20.81 -50.47 -4.32
CA VAL A 258 -20.27 -49.66 -3.21
C VAL A 258 -19.24 -48.66 -3.73
N LEU A 259 -18.28 -49.11 -4.54
CA LEU A 259 -17.24 -48.25 -5.11
C LEU A 259 -17.84 -47.15 -6.02
N GLY A 260 -18.87 -47.49 -6.79
CA GLY A 260 -19.62 -46.54 -7.62
C GLY A 260 -20.27 -45.41 -6.80
N LYS A 261 -20.86 -45.73 -5.63
CA LYS A 261 -21.46 -44.74 -4.71
C LYS A 261 -20.39 -43.87 -4.04
N GLU A 262 -19.29 -44.45 -3.60
CA GLU A 262 -18.16 -43.69 -3.01
C GLU A 262 -17.58 -42.69 -4.01
N PHE A 263 -17.54 -43.05 -5.29
CA PHE A 263 -17.10 -42.15 -6.35
C PHE A 263 -18.07 -41.00 -6.62
N ASP A 264 -19.38 -41.22 -6.57
CA ASP A 264 -20.36 -40.14 -6.69
C ASP A 264 -20.19 -39.12 -5.56
N ASN A 265 -20.09 -39.59 -4.32
CA ASN A 265 -19.84 -38.74 -3.16
C ASN A 265 -18.51 -37.97 -3.29
N ALA A 266 -17.45 -38.61 -3.79
CA ALA A 266 -16.17 -37.95 -4.02
C ALA A 266 -16.23 -36.91 -5.14
N THR A 267 -17.00 -37.18 -6.21
CA THR A 267 -17.15 -36.28 -7.36
C THR A 267 -18.00 -35.06 -7.02
N GLU A 268 -19.06 -35.23 -6.22
CA GLU A 268 -19.86 -34.11 -5.70
C GLU A 268 -19.02 -33.17 -4.83
N ALA A 269 -18.05 -33.72 -4.11
CA ALA A 269 -17.10 -32.99 -3.27
C ALA A 269 -15.82 -32.52 -4.00
N ASP A 270 -15.68 -32.74 -5.32
CA ASP A 270 -14.46 -32.37 -6.07
C ASP A 270 -14.40 -30.85 -6.29
N PRO A 271 -13.34 -30.17 -5.80
CA PRO A 271 -13.17 -28.73 -6.01
C PRO A 271 -13.00 -28.29 -7.47
N ARG A 272 -12.84 -29.23 -8.42
CA ARG A 272 -12.67 -28.97 -9.87
C ARG A 272 -13.94 -29.05 -10.69
N ARG A 273 -15.12 -29.21 -10.07
CA ARG A 273 -16.40 -29.48 -10.75
C ARG A 273 -16.77 -28.51 -11.88
N THR A 274 -16.16 -27.33 -11.96
CA THR A 274 -16.35 -26.34 -13.04
C THR A 274 -15.56 -26.63 -14.32
N ASP A 275 -14.58 -27.55 -14.29
CA ASP A 275 -13.73 -27.88 -15.44
C ASP A 275 -14.20 -29.21 -16.07
N ASN A 276 -14.75 -29.13 -17.29
CA ASN A 276 -15.30 -30.26 -18.05
C ASN A 276 -14.20 -31.16 -18.66
N SER A 277 -13.25 -31.59 -17.84
CA SER A 277 -12.16 -32.47 -18.23
C SER A 277 -12.50 -33.92 -17.85
N SER A 278 -13.06 -34.68 -18.80
CA SER A 278 -13.17 -36.14 -18.68
C SER A 278 -11.77 -36.77 -18.67
N ASP A 279 -11.33 -37.24 -17.50
CA ASP A 279 -10.05 -37.92 -17.28
C ASP A 279 -10.28 -39.44 -17.17
N ARG A 280 -9.24 -40.25 -17.41
CA ARG A 280 -9.29 -41.72 -17.49
C ARG A 280 -9.93 -42.36 -16.25
N VAL A 281 -9.79 -41.73 -15.08
CA VAL A 281 -10.43 -42.18 -13.83
C VAL A 281 -11.96 -42.11 -13.93
N THR A 282 -12.49 -41.00 -14.44
CA THR A 282 -13.93 -40.81 -14.63
C THR A 282 -14.47 -41.75 -15.70
N GLU A 283 -13.71 -41.98 -16.78
CA GLU A 283 -14.06 -42.94 -17.84
C GLU A 283 -14.14 -44.37 -17.27
N LEU A 284 -13.12 -44.84 -16.54
CA LEU A 284 -13.09 -46.20 -15.98
C LEU A 284 -14.23 -46.44 -14.99
N LEU A 285 -14.53 -45.46 -14.13
CA LEU A 285 -15.58 -45.58 -13.12
C LEU A 285 -17.00 -45.47 -13.72
N ALA A 286 -17.19 -44.68 -14.79
CA ALA A 286 -18.44 -44.70 -15.54
C ALA A 286 -18.69 -46.09 -16.18
N LEU A 287 -17.65 -46.69 -16.74
CA LEU A 287 -17.71 -48.05 -17.30
C LEU A 287 -17.95 -49.10 -16.20
N LEU A 288 -17.38 -48.93 -15.00
CA LEU A 288 -17.65 -49.79 -13.85
C LEU A 288 -19.13 -49.75 -13.45
N LYS A 289 -19.73 -48.56 -13.38
CA LYS A 289 -21.15 -48.41 -13.05
C LYS A 289 -22.06 -49.03 -14.10
N GLN A 290 -21.75 -48.79 -15.38
CA GLN A 290 -22.48 -49.41 -16.48
C GLN A 290 -22.41 -50.95 -16.38
N CYS A 291 -21.22 -51.49 -16.14
CA CYS A 291 -20.99 -52.92 -15.94
C CYS A 291 -21.73 -53.50 -14.73
N THR A 292 -21.94 -52.69 -13.68
CA THR A 292 -22.63 -53.10 -12.44
C THR A 292 -24.15 -53.23 -12.64
N ILE A 293 -24.73 -52.39 -13.49
CA ILE A 293 -26.17 -52.40 -13.80
C ILE A 293 -26.50 -53.54 -14.75
N ASP A 294 -25.76 -53.65 -15.85
CA ASP A 294 -25.91 -54.71 -16.83
C ASP A 294 -24.58 -54.99 -17.54
N PRO A 295 -23.91 -56.12 -17.24
CA PRO A 295 -22.69 -56.53 -17.93
C PRO A 295 -22.84 -56.67 -19.45
N ALA A 296 -24.01 -57.07 -19.93
CA ALA A 296 -24.28 -57.27 -21.36
C ALA A 296 -24.41 -55.95 -22.13
N SER A 297 -24.57 -54.83 -21.42
CA SER A 297 -24.65 -53.49 -22.01
C SER A 297 -23.30 -52.94 -22.48
N LEU A 298 -22.17 -53.55 -22.08
CA LEU A 298 -20.84 -53.11 -22.49
C LEU A 298 -20.54 -53.54 -23.94
N THR A 299 -20.23 -52.56 -24.78
CA THR A 299 -19.78 -52.82 -26.16
C THR A 299 -18.32 -53.32 -26.19
N GLY A 300 -17.94 -54.07 -27.23
CA GLY A 300 -16.55 -54.52 -27.40
C GLY A 300 -15.51 -53.37 -27.43
N ARG A 301 -15.92 -52.18 -27.90
CA ARG A 301 -15.09 -50.96 -27.85
C ARG A 301 -14.88 -50.47 -26.42
N GLN A 302 -15.90 -50.53 -25.57
CA GLN A 302 -15.81 -50.15 -24.16
C GLN A 302 -14.97 -51.16 -23.37
N VAL A 303 -15.12 -52.47 -23.62
CA VAL A 303 -14.26 -53.50 -23.02
C VAL A 303 -12.78 -53.28 -23.43
N GLY A 304 -12.52 -52.96 -24.70
CA GLY A 304 -11.19 -52.58 -25.17
C GLY A 304 -10.64 -51.28 -24.53
N ARG A 305 -11.52 -50.35 -24.13
CA ARG A 305 -11.12 -49.16 -23.36
C ARG A 305 -10.77 -49.47 -21.91
N ILE A 306 -11.58 -50.28 -21.23
CA ILE A 306 -11.29 -50.77 -19.87
C ILE A 306 -9.90 -51.42 -19.87
N ARG A 307 -9.66 -52.32 -20.84
CA ARG A 307 -8.37 -53.00 -21.00
C ARG A 307 -7.21 -52.01 -21.10
N ARG A 308 -7.30 -51.04 -22.02
CA ARG A 308 -6.23 -50.05 -22.22
C ARG A 308 -5.96 -49.22 -20.96
N ILE A 309 -7.00 -48.78 -20.24
CA ILE A 309 -6.83 -47.96 -19.04
C ILE A 309 -6.15 -48.77 -17.93
N VAL A 310 -6.58 -50.02 -17.72
CA VAL A 310 -6.04 -50.93 -16.70
C VAL A 310 -4.61 -51.36 -17.05
N ASP A 311 -4.34 -51.78 -18.29
CA ASP A 311 -3.01 -52.18 -18.74
C ASP A 311 -2.00 -51.02 -18.65
N ASP A 312 -2.38 -49.82 -19.09
CA ASP A 312 -1.55 -48.61 -18.97
C ASP A 312 -1.28 -48.26 -17.50
N PHE A 313 -2.26 -48.46 -16.62
CA PHE A 313 -2.08 -48.25 -15.18
C PHE A 313 -1.06 -49.22 -14.62
N VAL A 314 -1.25 -50.53 -14.85
CA VAL A 314 -0.38 -51.58 -14.30
C VAL A 314 1.04 -51.46 -14.84
N ALA A 315 1.21 -51.17 -16.14
CA ALA A 315 2.53 -50.95 -16.75
C ALA A 315 3.28 -49.76 -16.13
N LYS A 316 2.57 -48.70 -15.76
CA LYS A 316 3.16 -47.48 -15.20
C LYS A 316 3.35 -47.52 -13.69
N HIS A 317 2.44 -48.16 -12.96
CA HIS A 317 2.33 -48.05 -11.50
C HIS A 317 2.55 -49.38 -10.76
N GLY A 318 2.53 -50.51 -11.46
CA GLY A 318 2.49 -51.85 -10.88
C GLY A 318 1.06 -52.29 -10.51
N HIS A 319 0.93 -53.51 -10.00
CA HIS A 319 -0.36 -54.00 -9.49
C HIS A 319 -0.82 -53.12 -8.32
N PRO A 320 -2.09 -52.68 -8.24
CA PRO A 320 -2.53 -51.77 -7.18
C PRO A 320 -2.35 -52.34 -5.76
N GLU A 321 -2.45 -53.67 -5.61
CA GLU A 321 -2.27 -54.41 -4.36
C GLU A 321 -0.80 -54.79 -4.06
N SER A 322 0.15 -54.34 -4.89
CA SER A 322 1.58 -54.57 -4.61
C SER A 322 2.09 -53.71 -3.45
N GLU A 323 3.14 -54.19 -2.78
CA GLU A 323 3.79 -53.49 -1.67
C GLU A 323 4.43 -52.17 -2.13
N ASP A 324 5.07 -52.17 -3.32
CA ASP A 324 5.65 -50.97 -3.93
C ASP A 324 4.61 -49.86 -4.18
N HIS A 325 3.44 -50.26 -4.69
CA HIS A 325 2.36 -49.31 -4.96
C HIS A 325 1.74 -48.76 -3.66
N SER A 326 1.52 -49.63 -2.67
CA SER A 326 1.07 -49.26 -1.34
C SER A 326 2.02 -48.28 -0.65
N SER A 327 3.32 -48.50 -0.78
CA SER A 327 4.38 -47.62 -0.28
C SER A 327 4.36 -46.25 -0.96
N LYS A 328 4.20 -46.21 -2.29
CA LYS A 328 4.02 -44.94 -3.05
C LYS A 328 2.78 -44.18 -2.60
N ARG A 329 1.66 -44.86 -2.37
CA ARG A 329 0.41 -44.24 -1.87
C ARG A 329 0.57 -43.73 -0.44
N ALA A 330 1.28 -44.46 0.43
CA ALA A 330 1.61 -43.99 1.76
C ALA A 330 2.45 -42.70 1.73
N GLN A 331 3.45 -42.63 0.84
CA GLN A 331 4.26 -41.43 0.65
C GLN A 331 3.43 -40.24 0.14
N GLN A 332 2.55 -40.45 -0.84
CA GLN A 332 1.66 -39.40 -1.35
C GLN A 332 0.71 -38.88 -0.26
N ARG A 333 0.09 -39.78 0.52
CA ARG A 333 -0.75 -39.40 1.67
C ARG A 333 0.06 -38.62 2.71
N HIS A 334 1.29 -39.03 2.98
CA HIS A 334 2.18 -38.30 3.88
C HIS A 334 2.41 -36.85 3.42
N HIS A 335 2.68 -36.62 2.13
CA HIS A 335 2.89 -35.29 1.56
C HIS A 335 1.69 -34.33 1.72
N VAL A 336 0.46 -34.83 1.72
CA VAL A 336 -0.77 -34.01 1.87
C VAL A 336 -1.33 -34.01 3.29
N SER A 337 -0.68 -34.72 4.21
CA SER A 337 -1.20 -34.96 5.55
C SER A 337 -1.17 -33.73 6.46
N ALA A 338 -0.38 -32.70 6.13
CA ALA A 338 -0.28 -31.47 6.92
C ALA A 338 -1.63 -30.74 6.99
N SER A 339 -1.93 -30.12 8.13
CA SER A 339 -3.14 -29.30 8.25
C SER A 339 -3.08 -28.09 7.33
N ALA A 340 -4.24 -27.67 6.83
CA ALA A 340 -4.31 -26.54 5.93
C ALA A 340 -4.02 -25.23 6.69
N HIS A 341 -3.10 -24.41 6.19
CA HIS A 341 -2.65 -23.18 6.88
C HIS A 341 -3.78 -22.20 7.20
N HIS A 342 -4.87 -22.20 6.43
CA HIS A 342 -6.03 -21.35 6.69
C HIS A 342 -6.80 -21.77 7.95
N LEU A 343 -6.78 -23.05 8.33
CA LEU A 343 -7.38 -23.54 9.58
C LEU A 343 -6.48 -23.18 10.78
N ILE A 344 -5.16 -23.33 10.62
CA ILE A 344 -4.18 -22.86 11.62
C ILE A 344 -4.31 -21.35 11.83
N ALA A 345 -4.56 -20.58 10.77
CA ALA A 345 -4.81 -19.15 10.87
C ALA A 345 -6.07 -18.80 11.68
N LYS A 346 -7.15 -19.59 11.57
CA LYS A 346 -8.36 -19.40 12.40
C LYS A 346 -8.07 -19.64 13.88
N ALA A 347 -7.37 -20.72 14.22
CA ALA A 347 -6.93 -20.97 15.60
C ALA A 347 -6.09 -19.81 16.13
N ALA A 348 -5.10 -19.36 15.35
CA ALA A 348 -4.28 -18.20 15.70
C ALA A 348 -5.07 -16.89 15.83
N SER A 349 -6.14 -16.69 15.06
CA SER A 349 -7.01 -15.51 15.16
C SER A 349 -7.77 -15.45 16.50
N VAL A 350 -8.19 -16.61 17.02
CA VAL A 350 -8.86 -16.71 18.32
C VAL A 350 -7.88 -16.47 19.47
N ARG A 351 -6.64 -16.97 19.37
CA ARG A 351 -5.59 -16.60 20.32
C ARG A 351 -5.37 -15.10 20.37
N LEU A 352 -5.31 -14.48 19.18
CA LEU A 352 -5.08 -13.04 19.04
C LEU A 352 -6.25 -12.19 19.55
N ALA A 353 -7.49 -12.70 19.49
CA ALA A 353 -8.68 -12.01 20.00
C ALA A 353 -8.71 -11.85 21.54
N ARG A 354 -7.80 -12.50 22.27
CA ARG A 354 -7.61 -12.33 23.72
C ARG A 354 -6.83 -11.07 24.08
N TYR A 355 -6.21 -10.41 23.11
CA TYR A 355 -5.47 -9.17 23.28
C TYR A 355 -6.36 -7.96 22.95
N PRO A 356 -6.05 -6.76 23.48
CA PRO A 356 -6.76 -5.53 23.14
C PRO A 356 -6.82 -5.33 21.62
N VAL A 357 -8.02 -5.06 21.09
CA VAL A 357 -8.30 -5.04 19.64
C VAL A 357 -7.58 -3.89 18.93
N SER A 358 -7.36 -2.80 19.65
CA SER A 358 -6.82 -1.53 19.19
C SER A 358 -5.30 -1.39 19.35
N GLU A 359 -4.62 -2.37 19.99
CA GLU A 359 -3.18 -2.32 20.26
C GLU A 359 -2.38 -3.39 19.51
N GLY A 360 -1.09 -3.14 19.36
CA GLY A 360 -0.07 -4.07 18.92
C GLY A 360 0.52 -4.90 20.06
N ILE A 361 1.30 -5.91 19.67
CA ILE A 361 1.81 -6.95 20.55
C ILE A 361 3.33 -6.92 20.59
N SER A 362 3.90 -6.97 21.78
CA SER A 362 5.36 -7.06 21.98
C SER A 362 5.82 -8.50 22.09
N ASP A 363 5.08 -9.33 22.86
CA ASP A 363 5.39 -10.74 23.08
C ASP A 363 4.50 -11.69 22.25
N PHE A 364 5.13 -12.42 21.34
CA PHE A 364 4.48 -13.40 20.47
C PHE A 364 4.62 -14.84 20.97
N ALA A 365 5.38 -15.11 22.03
CA ALA A 365 5.61 -16.47 22.52
C ALA A 365 4.29 -17.22 22.82
N PRO A 366 3.27 -16.61 23.47
CA PRO A 366 1.98 -17.28 23.71
C PRO A 366 1.21 -17.59 22.42
N LEU A 367 1.35 -16.73 21.39
CA LEU A 367 0.66 -16.88 20.11
C LEU A 367 1.29 -17.96 19.22
N LEU A 368 2.58 -18.24 19.41
CA LEU A 368 3.38 -19.13 18.58
C LEU A 368 3.54 -20.54 19.15
N THR A 369 2.85 -20.85 20.25
CA THR A 369 2.79 -22.20 20.82
C THR A 369 2.24 -23.22 19.82
N PRO A 370 2.63 -24.51 19.89
CA PRO A 370 2.01 -25.56 19.07
C PRO A 370 0.49 -25.65 19.25
N ILE A 371 -0.20 -26.27 18.29
CA ILE A 371 -1.65 -26.47 18.34
C ILE A 371 -2.03 -27.35 19.54
N THR A 372 -2.97 -26.86 20.36
CA THR A 372 -3.46 -27.55 21.56
C THR A 372 -4.52 -28.61 21.22
N ASP A 373 -4.84 -29.49 22.17
CA ASP A 373 -5.89 -30.51 22.00
C ASP A 373 -7.28 -29.90 21.73
N GLU A 374 -7.59 -28.78 22.38
CA GLU A 374 -8.85 -28.06 22.20
C GLU A 374 -8.96 -27.47 20.78
N GLU A 375 -7.89 -26.83 20.31
CA GLU A 375 -7.83 -26.24 18.98
C GLU A 375 -7.84 -27.31 17.87
N ALA A 376 -7.15 -28.44 18.11
CA ALA A 376 -7.16 -29.59 17.22
C ALA A 376 -8.59 -30.11 17.00
N LYS A 377 -9.38 -30.23 18.07
CA LYS A 377 -10.79 -30.62 18.01
C LYS A 377 -11.65 -29.56 17.33
N ALA A 378 -11.49 -28.28 17.70
CA ALA A 378 -12.32 -27.20 17.19
C ALA A 378 -12.13 -26.93 15.68
N TYR A 379 -10.91 -27.10 15.16
CA TYR A 379 -10.57 -26.73 13.78
C TYR A 379 -10.14 -27.90 12.90
N SER A 380 -10.27 -29.14 13.37
CA SER A 380 -9.81 -30.35 12.66
C SER A 380 -8.32 -30.27 12.28
N LEU A 381 -7.49 -29.88 13.24
CA LEU A 381 -6.03 -29.78 13.12
C LEU A 381 -5.34 -30.97 13.81
N LYS A 382 -4.04 -31.13 13.60
CA LYS A 382 -3.23 -32.11 14.34
C LYS A 382 -2.61 -31.46 15.59
N VAL A 383 -2.70 -32.18 16.71
CA VAL A 383 -2.09 -31.77 17.98
C VAL A 383 -0.56 -31.67 17.82
N GLY A 384 0.02 -30.63 18.43
CA GLY A 384 1.47 -30.43 18.41
C GLY A 384 2.03 -29.85 17.11
N GLU A 385 1.20 -29.58 16.10
CA GLU A 385 1.65 -28.86 14.90
C GLU A 385 2.12 -27.43 15.27
N THR A 386 3.27 -27.04 14.75
CA THR A 386 3.80 -25.68 14.95
C THR A 386 3.14 -24.68 14.00
N ILE A 387 3.05 -23.40 14.41
CA ILE A 387 2.55 -22.33 13.54
C ILE A 387 3.47 -22.16 12.31
N PRO A 388 2.97 -22.32 11.07
CA PRO A 388 3.79 -22.21 9.87
C PRO A 388 4.41 -20.81 9.71
N PRO A 389 5.61 -20.68 9.10
CA PRO A 389 6.27 -19.40 8.91
C PRO A 389 5.41 -18.35 8.19
N SER A 390 4.56 -18.77 7.25
CA SER A 390 3.64 -17.87 6.55
C SER A 390 2.57 -17.25 7.46
N ILE A 391 2.14 -17.98 8.49
CA ILE A 391 1.16 -17.50 9.47
C ILE A 391 1.86 -16.71 10.57
N ARG A 392 3.02 -17.17 11.06
CA ARG A 392 3.90 -16.40 11.97
C ARG A 392 4.17 -15.00 11.41
N ARG A 393 4.63 -14.89 10.16
CA ARG A 393 4.87 -13.60 9.50
C ARG A 393 3.62 -12.71 9.42
N ARG A 394 2.41 -13.29 9.41
CA ARG A 394 1.16 -12.51 9.39
C ARG A 394 0.78 -12.04 10.80
N LEU A 395 0.99 -12.88 11.81
CA LEU A 395 0.81 -12.53 13.22
C LEU A 395 1.75 -11.40 13.62
N GLU A 396 3.04 -11.53 13.33
CA GLU A 396 4.08 -10.55 13.67
C GLU A 396 3.89 -9.17 13.03
N ARG A 397 2.94 -9.01 12.10
CA ARG A 397 2.58 -7.70 11.54
C ARG A 397 1.89 -6.77 12.53
N CYS A 398 1.31 -7.30 13.59
CA CYS A 398 0.79 -6.49 14.69
C CYS A 398 1.85 -6.19 15.76
N ARG A 399 3.14 -6.36 15.45
CA ARG A 399 4.22 -5.97 16.35
C ARG A 399 4.15 -4.46 16.63
N LYS A 400 4.20 -4.09 17.90
CA LYS A 400 4.52 -2.73 18.34
C LYS A 400 6.01 -2.61 18.66
N GLY A 401 6.57 -1.44 18.45
CA GLY A 401 7.98 -1.14 18.70
C GLY A 401 8.39 0.20 18.08
N THR A 402 9.68 0.52 18.11
CA THR A 402 10.20 1.73 17.45
C THR A 402 10.15 1.58 15.92
N VAL A 403 10.18 2.71 15.19
CA VAL A 403 10.21 2.67 13.71
C VAL A 403 11.41 1.85 13.21
N ALA A 404 12.56 1.93 13.88
CA ALA A 404 13.76 1.17 13.53
C ALA A 404 13.57 -0.35 13.72
N GLU A 405 13.04 -0.77 14.86
CA GLU A 405 12.74 -2.20 15.14
C GLU A 405 11.72 -2.77 14.14
N LEU A 406 10.69 -1.99 13.80
CA LEU A 406 9.68 -2.43 12.83
C LEU A 406 10.24 -2.53 11.40
N ILE A 407 11.25 -1.74 11.04
CA ILE A 407 11.99 -1.88 9.79
C ILE A 407 12.84 -3.16 9.81
N GLU A 408 13.58 -3.39 10.90
CA GLU A 408 14.43 -4.58 11.08
C GLU A 408 13.62 -5.87 10.99
N HIS A 409 12.46 -5.92 11.65
CA HIS A 409 11.51 -7.03 11.58
C HIS A 409 10.69 -7.11 10.29
N ARG A 410 10.94 -6.22 9.31
CA ARG A 410 10.25 -6.15 8.02
C ARG A 410 8.72 -5.98 8.14
N VAL A 411 8.26 -5.34 9.21
CA VAL A 411 6.86 -4.89 9.36
C VAL A 411 6.66 -3.61 8.56
N ILE A 412 7.62 -2.67 8.65
CA ILE A 412 7.73 -1.50 7.79
C ILE A 412 8.65 -1.84 6.62
N THR A 413 8.07 -1.97 5.43
CA THR A 413 8.81 -2.38 4.21
C THR A 413 8.95 -1.25 3.19
N SER A 414 8.48 -0.05 3.50
CA SER A 414 8.56 1.12 2.62
C SER A 414 8.45 2.43 3.39
N ALA A 415 9.00 3.49 2.80
CA ALA A 415 8.84 4.86 3.29
C ALA A 415 7.36 5.31 3.35
N ASP A 416 6.48 4.77 2.48
CA ASP A 416 5.02 5.01 2.58
C ASP A 416 4.42 4.47 3.88
N THR A 417 5.02 3.43 4.45
CA THR A 417 4.59 2.87 5.73
C THR A 417 5.16 3.69 6.89
N VAL A 418 6.40 4.18 6.77
CA VAL A 418 6.96 5.18 7.71
C VAL A 418 6.05 6.41 7.80
N ALA A 419 5.57 6.93 6.66
CA ALA A 419 4.65 8.06 6.60
C ALA A 419 3.31 7.85 7.32
N LYS A 420 2.93 6.60 7.63
CA LYS A 420 1.69 6.30 8.38
C LYS A 420 1.89 6.31 9.88
N VAL A 421 3.11 6.02 10.33
CA VAL A 421 3.42 5.90 11.77
C VAL A 421 4.10 7.15 12.32
N LEU A 422 4.85 7.88 11.50
CA LEU A 422 5.54 9.10 11.91
C LEU A 422 4.62 10.20 12.49
N PRO A 423 3.38 10.41 12.00
CA PRO A 423 2.48 11.41 12.57
C PRO A 423 2.22 11.25 14.07
N ALA A 424 2.35 10.03 14.61
CA ALA A 424 2.17 9.78 16.04
C ALA A 424 3.26 10.49 16.88
N MET A 425 4.50 10.52 16.37
CA MET A 425 5.65 11.20 16.98
C MET A 425 5.66 12.69 16.63
N THR A 426 5.44 13.04 15.36
CA THR A 426 5.41 14.45 14.91
C THR A 426 4.37 15.25 15.69
N ALA A 427 3.19 14.67 15.96
CA ALA A 427 2.16 15.32 16.77
C ALA A 427 2.68 15.78 18.13
N GLN A 428 3.42 14.92 18.84
CA GLN A 428 3.95 15.21 20.17
C GLN A 428 4.99 16.35 20.12
N ILE A 429 5.88 16.31 19.13
CA ILE A 429 6.92 17.32 18.94
C ILE A 429 6.30 18.67 18.56
N CYS A 430 5.38 18.68 17.58
CA CYS A 430 4.73 19.89 17.13
C CYS A 430 3.89 20.51 18.25
N SER A 431 3.26 19.71 19.12
CA SER A 431 2.47 20.20 20.26
C SER A 431 3.29 20.54 21.51
N ALA A 432 4.61 20.29 21.54
CA ALA A 432 5.44 20.50 22.72
C ALA A 432 5.48 21.96 23.23
N GLY A 433 5.17 22.92 22.36
CA GLY A 433 5.09 24.35 22.69
C GLY A 433 3.87 24.77 23.50
N TYR A 434 2.86 23.91 23.69
CA TYR A 434 1.71 24.22 24.55
C TYR A 434 2.07 23.98 26.02
N ARG A 435 1.90 25.00 26.87
CA ARG A 435 2.20 24.92 28.31
C ARG A 435 1.16 24.09 29.08
N ASP A 436 -0.11 24.25 28.73
CA ASP A 436 -1.22 23.49 29.30
C ASP A 436 -1.18 22.02 28.79
N VAL A 437 -1.27 21.07 29.74
CA VAL A 437 -1.18 19.62 29.45
C VAL A 437 -2.41 19.13 28.68
N ALA A 438 -3.61 19.56 29.07
CA ALA A 438 -4.84 19.18 28.39
C ALA A 438 -4.88 19.75 26.96
N LEU A 439 -4.41 20.98 26.78
CA LEU A 439 -4.30 21.59 25.46
C LEU A 439 -3.27 20.89 24.57
N ARG A 440 -2.15 20.45 25.15
CA ARG A 440 -1.15 19.64 24.45
C ARG A 440 -1.74 18.31 23.98
N ALA A 441 -2.45 17.60 24.86
CA ALA A 441 -3.13 16.34 24.52
C ALA A 441 -4.17 16.55 23.40
N LEU A 442 -4.97 17.61 23.50
CA LEU A 442 -5.96 17.98 22.48
C LEU A 442 -5.32 18.27 21.13
N SER A 443 -4.22 19.04 21.12
CA SER A 443 -3.45 19.35 19.92
C SER A 443 -2.88 18.09 19.26
N VAL A 444 -2.32 17.17 20.06
CA VAL A 444 -1.82 15.87 19.57
C VAL A 444 -2.93 15.05 18.91
N ALA A 445 -4.07 14.92 19.57
CA ALA A 445 -5.21 14.16 19.06
C ALA A 445 -5.77 14.78 17.77
N THR A 446 -5.88 16.12 17.73
CA THR A 446 -6.33 16.88 16.56
C THR A 446 -5.37 16.72 15.38
N TYR A 447 -4.05 16.82 15.60
CA TYR A 447 -3.04 16.63 14.55
C TYR A 447 -3.11 15.22 13.96
N ARG A 448 -3.21 14.19 14.82
CA ARG A 448 -3.32 12.79 14.38
C ARG A 448 -4.57 12.57 13.54
N ALA A 449 -5.72 13.09 13.97
CA ALA A 449 -6.96 13.02 13.20
C ALA A 449 -6.83 13.73 11.85
N PHE A 450 -6.20 14.91 11.83
CA PHE A 450 -5.97 15.65 10.59
C PHE A 450 -5.10 14.89 9.60
N ARG A 451 -4.02 14.23 10.05
CA ARG A 451 -3.12 13.46 9.16
C ARG A 451 -3.72 12.18 8.59
N ARG A 452 -4.79 11.66 9.18
CA ARG A 452 -5.56 10.52 8.63
C ARG A 452 -6.41 10.93 7.41
N ARG A 453 -6.66 12.22 7.22
CA ARG A 453 -7.41 12.74 6.08
C ARG A 453 -6.78 12.35 4.75
N ARG A 454 -7.63 12.21 3.75
CA ARG A 454 -7.20 12.04 2.37
C ARG A 454 -7.07 13.40 1.71
N SER A 455 -6.00 13.59 0.96
CA SER A 455 -5.76 14.81 0.20
C SER A 455 -6.70 14.92 -0.99
N LEU A 456 -7.12 16.14 -1.31
CA LEU A 456 -7.96 16.43 -2.49
C LEU A 456 -7.11 16.45 -3.76
N LEU A 457 -7.75 16.23 -4.91
CA LEU A 457 -7.14 16.52 -6.21
C LEU A 457 -7.13 18.04 -6.39
N LEU A 458 -5.93 18.61 -6.49
CA LEU A 458 -5.74 20.04 -6.69
C LEU A 458 -5.08 20.32 -8.02
N LEU A 459 -5.60 21.32 -8.72
CA LEU A 459 -5.08 21.82 -10.00
C LEU A 459 -4.67 23.28 -9.83
N ASN A 460 -4.11 23.89 -10.87
CA ASN A 460 -3.72 25.31 -10.91
C ASN A 460 -2.78 25.73 -9.77
N MET A 461 -1.90 24.82 -9.34
CA MET A 461 -0.96 25.03 -8.23
C MET A 461 -1.62 25.39 -6.89
N GLN A 462 -2.90 25.02 -6.69
CA GLN A 462 -3.56 25.17 -5.40
C GLN A 462 -2.87 24.31 -4.33
N ARG A 463 -2.95 24.77 -3.07
CA ARG A 463 -2.37 24.09 -1.90
C ARG A 463 -3.45 23.39 -1.10
N GLN A 464 -3.09 22.24 -0.55
CA GLN A 464 -3.93 21.51 0.41
C GLN A 464 -4.18 22.38 1.64
N VAL A 465 -5.32 22.13 2.27
CA VAL A 465 -5.64 22.66 3.60
C VAL A 465 -4.58 22.18 4.60
N ARG A 466 -4.10 23.07 5.45
CA ARG A 466 -3.13 22.84 6.52
C ARG A 466 -3.84 22.63 7.86
N VAL A 467 -3.11 22.19 8.88
CA VAL A 467 -3.67 22.04 10.25
C VAL A 467 -4.06 23.42 10.80
N ASP A 468 -3.24 24.42 10.51
CA ASP A 468 -3.42 25.81 10.98
C ASP A 468 -4.57 26.53 10.25
N ASP A 469 -5.12 25.94 9.19
CA ASP A 469 -6.31 26.43 8.50
C ASP A 469 -7.61 26.04 9.26
N LEU A 470 -7.53 25.15 10.26
CA LEU A 470 -8.69 24.75 11.07
C LEU A 470 -9.07 25.87 12.06
N PRO A 471 -10.34 26.29 12.15
CA PRO A 471 -10.77 27.38 13.03
C PRO A 471 -10.35 27.23 14.50
N TRP A 472 -10.52 26.04 15.07
CA TRP A 472 -10.19 25.77 16.47
C TRP A 472 -8.68 25.64 16.71
N VAL A 473 -7.87 25.25 15.71
CA VAL A 473 -6.41 25.27 15.85
C VAL A 473 -5.90 26.70 15.74
N LYS A 474 -6.40 27.45 14.76
CA LYS A 474 -6.03 28.86 14.55
C LYS A 474 -6.36 29.72 15.78
N ALA A 475 -7.48 29.45 16.44
CA ALA A 475 -7.86 30.12 17.69
C ALA A 475 -6.83 29.90 18.82
N LEU A 476 -6.05 28.82 18.77
CA LEU A 476 -5.04 28.45 19.77
C LEU A 476 -3.62 28.93 19.42
N GLU A 477 -3.44 29.70 18.34
CA GLU A 477 -2.13 30.15 17.88
C GLU A 477 -1.39 30.96 18.95
N THR A 478 -2.10 31.76 19.76
CA THR A 478 -1.52 32.56 20.85
C THR A 478 -1.02 31.72 22.02
N GLU A 479 -1.51 30.49 22.16
CA GLU A 479 -1.13 29.58 23.26
C GLU A 479 0.13 28.78 22.95
N TYR A 480 0.59 28.85 21.71
CA TYR A 480 1.74 28.11 21.24
C TYR A 480 3.02 28.95 21.37
N GLU A 481 3.92 28.52 22.26
CA GLU A 481 5.23 29.14 22.40
C GLU A 481 6.34 28.08 22.41
N ALA A 482 6.95 27.87 21.25
CA ALA A 482 8.07 26.93 21.13
C ALA A 482 9.35 27.53 21.73
N GLY A 483 9.75 27.00 22.89
CA GLY A 483 11.06 27.24 23.49
C GLY A 483 12.20 26.60 22.70
N ALA A 484 13.45 26.97 23.01
CA ALA A 484 14.64 26.50 22.29
C ALA A 484 14.77 24.96 22.26
N LEU A 485 14.42 24.27 23.35
CA LEU A 485 14.44 22.81 23.44
C LEU A 485 13.43 22.14 22.48
N ALA A 486 12.26 22.74 22.28
CA ALA A 486 11.25 22.22 21.35
C ALA A 486 11.71 22.39 19.89
N VAL A 487 12.32 23.52 19.57
CA VAL A 487 12.92 23.80 18.25
C VAL A 487 14.03 22.80 17.93
N GLU A 488 14.96 22.57 18.86
CA GLU A 488 16.04 21.60 18.65
C GLU A 488 15.51 20.16 18.61
N GLY A 489 14.52 19.82 19.45
CA GLY A 489 13.87 18.52 19.40
C GLY A 489 13.21 18.24 18.04
N ALA A 490 12.56 19.24 17.43
CA ALA A 490 12.00 19.14 16.09
C ALA A 490 13.08 18.96 15.02
N ARG A 491 14.20 19.70 15.13
CA ARG A 491 15.35 19.55 14.24
C ARG A 491 15.95 18.14 14.33
N GLN A 492 16.20 17.65 15.54
CA GLN A 492 16.77 16.32 15.77
C GLN A 492 15.85 15.22 15.24
N ALA A 493 14.54 15.31 15.49
CA ALA A 493 13.58 14.36 14.96
C ALA A 493 13.54 14.36 13.43
N LEU A 494 13.66 15.52 12.78
CA LEU A 494 13.75 15.62 11.32
C LEU A 494 15.03 14.95 10.78
N VAL A 495 16.18 15.18 11.44
CA VAL A 495 17.46 14.54 11.12
C VAL A 495 17.35 13.02 11.23
N GLU A 496 16.88 12.51 12.38
CA GLU A 496 16.76 11.08 12.65
C GLU A 496 15.78 10.39 11.70
N ALA A 497 14.59 10.97 11.49
CA ALA A 497 13.59 10.41 10.60
C ALA A 497 14.08 10.38 9.14
N SER A 498 14.81 11.41 8.70
CA SER A 498 15.42 11.47 7.37
C SER A 498 16.52 10.42 7.21
N ALA A 499 17.47 10.37 8.15
CA ALA A 499 18.57 9.41 8.16
C ALA A 499 18.08 7.96 8.18
N LEU A 500 17.12 7.65 9.07
CA LEU A 500 16.52 6.32 9.18
C LEU A 500 15.83 5.91 7.88
N THR A 501 15.00 6.80 7.31
CA THR A 501 14.25 6.50 6.09
C THR A 501 15.17 6.27 4.89
N LEU A 502 16.16 7.15 4.68
CA LEU A 502 17.09 7.04 3.56
C LEU A 502 18.00 5.83 3.70
N THR A 503 18.45 5.49 4.90
CA THR A 503 19.26 4.28 5.14
C THR A 503 18.45 3.00 4.91
N ALA A 504 17.20 2.96 5.35
CA ALA A 504 16.35 1.77 5.22
C ALA A 504 15.84 1.55 3.79
N PHE A 505 15.60 2.63 3.05
CA PHE A 505 15.02 2.59 1.70
C PHE A 505 15.81 3.47 0.71
N PRO A 506 17.13 3.27 0.55
CA PRO A 506 17.99 4.17 -0.23
C PRO A 506 17.57 4.27 -1.69
N GLN A 507 16.95 3.22 -2.24
CA GLN A 507 16.46 3.16 -3.62
C GLN A 507 15.20 3.99 -3.89
N ALA A 508 14.47 4.45 -2.86
CA ALA A 508 13.16 5.07 -3.01
C ALA A 508 13.24 6.59 -2.82
N ILE A 509 12.41 7.34 -3.54
CA ILE A 509 12.17 8.75 -3.22
C ILE A 509 11.28 8.86 -1.96
N LEU A 510 11.35 9.99 -1.26
CA LEU A 510 10.51 10.25 -0.11
C LEU A 510 9.04 10.47 -0.56
N PRO A 511 8.07 9.70 -0.03
CA PRO A 511 6.67 9.88 -0.39
C PRO A 511 6.13 11.24 0.05
N ASN A 512 5.18 11.80 -0.71
CA ASN A 512 4.59 13.10 -0.42
C ASN A 512 4.01 13.21 1.00
N LYS A 513 3.42 12.12 1.54
CA LYS A 513 2.94 12.09 2.93
C LYS A 513 4.06 12.19 3.96
N LEU A 514 5.21 11.59 3.68
CA LEU A 514 6.37 11.73 4.56
C LEU A 514 6.96 13.14 4.48
N LEU A 515 7.01 13.73 3.28
CA LEU A 515 7.43 15.12 3.09
C LEU A 515 6.54 16.13 3.82
N GLN A 516 5.24 15.84 3.98
CA GLN A 516 4.33 16.67 4.80
C GLN A 516 4.76 16.68 6.28
N GLU A 517 5.13 15.52 6.82
CA GLU A 517 5.66 15.43 8.19
C GLU A 517 7.03 16.13 8.30
N PHE A 518 7.91 15.96 7.32
CA PHE A 518 9.20 16.65 7.31
C PHE A 518 9.05 18.16 7.21
N SER A 519 8.08 18.65 6.44
CA SER A 519 7.76 20.07 6.36
C SER A 519 7.24 20.61 7.70
N SER A 520 6.40 19.83 8.40
CA SER A 520 5.88 20.22 9.71
C SER A 520 6.99 20.28 10.76
N LEU A 521 7.90 19.29 10.77
CA LEU A 521 9.07 19.30 11.65
C LEU A 521 10.04 20.44 11.31
N ALA A 522 10.27 20.73 10.02
CA ALA A 522 11.11 21.83 9.59
C ALA A 522 10.54 23.19 10.02
N GLU A 523 9.22 23.39 9.91
CA GLU A 523 8.54 24.58 10.38
C GLU A 523 8.64 24.72 11.91
N SER A 524 8.41 23.64 12.68
CA SER A 524 8.63 23.64 14.14
C SER A 524 10.10 23.89 14.52
N ALA A 525 11.04 23.43 13.70
CA ALA A 525 12.48 23.68 13.85
C ALA A 525 12.91 25.08 13.33
N LYS A 526 11.98 25.90 12.81
CA LYS A 526 12.24 27.21 12.21
C LYS A 526 13.26 27.17 11.06
N LEU A 527 13.29 26.07 10.31
CA LEU A 527 14.14 25.88 9.14
C LEU A 527 13.36 26.18 7.86
N ASP A 528 13.88 27.07 7.00
CA ASP A 528 13.38 27.22 5.63
C ASP A 528 13.95 26.07 4.80
N LEU A 529 13.19 24.99 4.60
CA LEU A 529 13.55 23.85 3.75
C LEU A 529 12.49 23.70 2.64
N PRO A 530 12.77 24.11 1.39
CA PRO A 530 11.78 24.14 0.32
C PRO A 530 11.55 22.75 -0.28
N PHE A 531 10.96 21.83 0.50
CA PHE A 531 10.69 20.47 0.04
C PHE A 531 9.74 20.42 -1.16
N VAL A 532 10.11 19.63 -2.17
CA VAL A 532 9.36 19.41 -3.41
C VAL A 532 8.70 18.04 -3.44
N GLU A 533 7.44 17.97 -3.84
CA GLU A 533 6.68 16.73 -3.98
C GLU A 533 7.02 15.96 -5.27
N GLU A 534 6.71 14.67 -5.29
CA GLU A 534 6.52 13.92 -6.54
C GLU A 534 5.22 14.41 -7.20
N ILE A 535 5.33 14.98 -8.40
CA ILE A 535 4.19 15.43 -9.20
C ILE A 535 3.70 14.29 -10.09
N ALA A 536 2.38 14.13 -10.19
CA ALA A 536 1.77 13.16 -11.07
C ALA A 536 1.66 13.70 -12.51
N ALA A 537 2.17 12.93 -13.48
CA ALA A 537 2.34 13.37 -14.86
C ALA A 537 1.03 13.58 -15.63
N ASP A 538 -0.04 12.89 -15.21
CA ASP A 538 -1.39 12.98 -15.78
C ASP A 538 -2.13 14.27 -15.40
N ILE A 539 -1.70 14.96 -14.33
CA ILE A 539 -2.29 16.22 -13.85
C ILE A 539 -1.32 17.40 -13.94
N PHE A 540 -0.15 17.20 -14.53
CA PHE A 540 0.86 18.25 -14.67
C PHE A 540 0.43 19.29 -15.71
N MET A 541 0.41 20.56 -15.28
CA MET A 541 -0.11 21.68 -16.07
C MET A 541 1.00 22.50 -16.75
N GLY A 542 2.21 21.96 -16.90
CA GLY A 542 3.31 22.64 -17.59
C GLY A 542 4.04 23.71 -16.77
N ALA A 543 3.81 23.81 -15.46
CA ALA A 543 4.43 24.80 -14.60
C ALA A 543 4.78 24.23 -13.22
N PHE A 544 5.82 24.77 -12.59
CA PHE A 544 6.22 24.44 -11.22
C PHE A 544 6.04 25.65 -10.31
N SER A 545 5.71 25.41 -9.03
CA SER A 545 5.62 26.49 -8.04
C SER A 545 7.02 26.99 -7.64
N GLY A 546 7.11 28.22 -7.11
CA GLY A 546 8.39 28.86 -6.79
C GLY A 546 9.29 28.12 -5.81
N LYS A 547 8.75 27.22 -4.99
CA LYS A 547 9.58 26.37 -4.13
C LYS A 547 10.46 25.39 -4.91
N PHE A 548 10.04 24.96 -6.11
CA PHE A 548 10.86 24.09 -6.96
C PHE A 548 12.09 24.83 -7.49
N VAL A 549 11.93 26.12 -7.84
CA VAL A 549 13.07 26.98 -8.19
C VAL A 549 14.02 27.13 -7.01
N LYS A 550 13.50 27.39 -5.80
CA LYS A 550 14.33 27.47 -4.59
C LYS A 550 15.10 26.17 -4.34
N ALA A 551 14.44 25.02 -4.45
CA ALA A 551 15.07 23.71 -4.28
C ALA A 551 16.16 23.44 -5.33
N ALA A 552 15.89 23.75 -6.60
CA ALA A 552 16.85 23.61 -7.70
C ALA A 552 18.09 24.49 -7.50
N LYS A 553 17.92 25.73 -7.02
CA LYS A 553 19.07 26.60 -6.72
C LYS A 553 19.88 26.10 -5.52
N ARG A 554 19.24 25.52 -4.51
CA ARG A 554 19.95 24.96 -3.35
C ARG A 554 20.78 23.74 -3.71
N SER A 555 20.38 22.94 -4.69
CA SER A 555 21.14 21.75 -5.08
C SER A 555 22.53 22.08 -5.66
N VAL A 556 22.71 23.26 -6.25
CA VAL A 556 24.00 23.71 -6.83
C VAL A 556 25.14 23.62 -5.83
N ARG A 557 24.92 24.02 -4.55
CA ARG A 557 25.96 24.04 -3.51
C ARG A 557 26.65 22.69 -3.31
N LEU A 558 25.89 21.61 -3.44
CA LEU A 558 26.37 20.26 -3.20
C LEU A 558 26.71 19.52 -4.51
N MET A 559 26.08 19.89 -5.62
CA MET A 559 26.21 19.18 -6.89
C MET A 559 27.29 19.73 -7.81
N ASP A 560 27.77 20.96 -7.61
CA ASP A 560 28.82 21.52 -8.47
C ASP A 560 30.08 20.65 -8.46
N GLY A 561 30.62 20.38 -9.65
CA GLY A 561 31.75 19.46 -9.84
C GLY A 561 31.51 17.99 -9.46
N SER A 562 30.29 17.59 -9.11
CA SER A 562 29.99 16.22 -8.64
C SER A 562 29.85 15.19 -9.77
N LEU A 563 29.93 13.91 -9.43
CA LEU A 563 29.62 12.80 -10.34
C LEU A 563 28.17 12.87 -10.86
N TYR A 564 27.22 13.26 -10.01
CA TYR A 564 25.82 13.44 -10.37
C TYR A 564 25.65 14.48 -11.48
N ALA A 565 26.28 15.63 -11.32
CA ALA A 565 26.25 16.73 -12.29
C ALA A 565 26.84 16.33 -13.64
N ARG A 566 27.96 15.59 -13.63
CA ARG A 566 28.59 15.08 -14.84
C ARG A 566 27.75 14.03 -15.55
N TYR A 567 27.14 13.11 -14.79
CA TYR A 567 26.31 12.04 -15.34
C TYR A 567 25.04 12.57 -16.01
N TYR A 568 24.37 13.56 -15.41
CA TYR A 568 23.17 14.16 -15.99
C TYR A 568 23.43 15.38 -16.88
N ASP A 569 24.69 15.75 -17.11
CA ASP A 569 25.08 16.92 -17.89
C ASP A 569 24.33 18.19 -17.44
N ILE A 570 24.48 18.54 -16.16
CA ILE A 570 23.80 19.69 -15.55
C ILE A 570 24.68 20.93 -15.69
N ASP A 571 24.13 21.99 -16.29
CA ASP A 571 24.73 23.32 -16.28
C ASP A 571 24.43 24.01 -14.94
N MET A 572 25.44 24.07 -14.08
CA MET A 572 25.30 24.63 -12.73
C MET A 572 25.19 26.15 -12.73
N ASP A 573 25.78 26.82 -13.72
CA ASP A 573 25.72 28.27 -13.85
C ASP A 573 24.32 28.70 -14.29
N GLU A 574 23.73 28.02 -15.28
CA GLU A 574 22.33 28.23 -15.70
C GLU A 574 21.38 27.98 -14.53
N LEU A 575 21.61 26.92 -13.75
CA LEU A 575 20.78 26.55 -12.59
C LEU A 575 20.88 27.60 -11.46
N ALA A 576 22.08 28.09 -11.16
CA ALA A 576 22.31 29.13 -10.16
C ALA A 576 21.71 30.48 -10.58
N ALA A 577 21.78 30.79 -11.88
CA ALA A 577 21.28 32.02 -12.48
C ALA A 577 19.75 32.09 -12.60
N LEU A 578 19.01 31.00 -12.31
CA LEU A 578 17.56 30.99 -12.36
C LEU A 578 16.96 32.18 -11.58
N PRO A 579 16.05 32.96 -12.19
CA PRO A 579 15.49 34.15 -11.58
C PRO A 579 14.73 33.77 -10.30
N LYS A 580 14.88 34.61 -9.26
CA LYS A 580 14.01 34.48 -8.08
C LYS A 580 12.57 34.71 -8.56
N GLN A 581 11.73 33.70 -8.41
CA GLN A 581 10.32 33.81 -8.77
C GLN A 581 9.67 34.81 -7.79
N ARG A 582 9.29 36.00 -8.28
CA ARG A 582 8.26 36.84 -7.63
C ARG A 582 6.93 36.10 -7.79
N ASP A 583 6.02 36.20 -6.82
CA ASP A 583 4.73 35.49 -6.76
C ASP A 583 3.72 35.85 -7.90
N SER A 584 4.18 36.38 -9.05
CA SER A 584 3.34 36.61 -10.22
C SER A 584 3.18 35.35 -11.07
N ARG A 585 1.96 35.14 -11.60
CA ARG A 585 1.62 34.03 -12.51
C ARG A 585 2.55 33.91 -13.72
N ASN A 586 3.16 35.01 -14.17
CA ASN A 586 3.93 35.08 -15.42
C ASN A 586 5.31 34.41 -15.37
N ASN A 587 5.88 34.10 -14.19
CA ASN A 587 7.21 33.47 -14.07
C ASN A 587 7.19 31.99 -13.67
N SER A 588 6.02 31.36 -13.57
CA SER A 588 5.86 29.94 -13.18
C SER A 588 6.43 28.94 -14.22
N GLY A 589 6.79 29.42 -15.41
CA GLY A 589 7.31 28.61 -16.51
C GLY A 589 8.83 28.49 -16.60
N VAL A 590 9.64 29.22 -15.81
CA VAL A 590 11.10 29.26 -16.08
C VAL A 590 11.78 27.91 -15.87
N LEU A 591 11.57 27.28 -14.71
CA LEU A 591 12.10 25.94 -14.44
C LEU A 591 11.47 24.89 -15.37
N ALA A 592 10.17 25.01 -15.64
CA ALA A 592 9.49 24.11 -16.58
C ALA A 592 10.09 24.19 -17.99
N GLY A 593 10.41 25.41 -18.46
CA GLY A 593 11.10 25.68 -19.72
C GLY A 593 12.49 25.06 -19.78
N LEU A 594 13.28 25.19 -18.70
CA LEU A 594 14.58 24.51 -18.61
C LEU A 594 14.43 22.98 -18.68
N CYS A 595 13.52 22.42 -17.89
CA CYS A 595 13.25 20.98 -17.90
C CYS A 595 12.76 20.48 -19.27
N ALA A 596 11.89 21.24 -19.94
CA ALA A 596 11.37 20.94 -21.26
C ALA A 596 12.47 20.93 -22.33
N ARG A 597 13.37 21.93 -22.33
CA ARG A 597 14.55 21.96 -23.22
C ARG A 597 15.44 20.74 -22.99
N ARG A 598 15.77 20.44 -21.73
CA ARG A 598 16.60 19.28 -21.37
C ARG A 598 15.96 17.94 -21.73
N ALA A 599 14.64 17.86 -21.68
CA ALA A 599 13.88 16.67 -22.06
C ALA A 599 13.60 16.56 -23.58
N ASN A 600 13.94 17.59 -24.37
CA ASN A 600 13.49 17.77 -25.74
C ASN A 600 11.96 17.54 -25.89
N ALA A 601 11.19 18.19 -25.02
CA ALA A 601 9.75 18.01 -24.88
C ALA A 601 9.00 19.34 -24.93
N ASP A 602 7.76 19.31 -25.40
CA ASP A 602 6.90 20.51 -25.48
C ASP A 602 6.08 20.70 -24.21
N ILE A 603 5.96 21.94 -23.74
CA ILE A 603 5.11 22.29 -22.60
C ILE A 603 3.64 22.36 -23.05
N GLY A 604 2.71 21.95 -22.17
CA GLY A 604 1.27 22.09 -22.41
C GLY A 604 0.65 20.98 -23.24
N ARG A 605 1.44 19.98 -23.67
CA ARG A 605 0.92 18.79 -24.35
C ARG A 605 0.19 17.88 -23.36
N TRP A 606 -1.04 17.47 -23.68
CA TRP A 606 -1.82 16.50 -22.90
C TRP A 606 -1.33 15.05 -23.10
N SER A 607 -0.09 14.77 -22.72
CA SER A 607 0.52 13.43 -22.78
C SER A 607 1.26 13.13 -21.47
N PRO A 608 0.80 12.14 -20.68
CA PRO A 608 1.49 11.75 -19.45
C PRO A 608 2.95 11.33 -19.67
N ALA A 609 3.28 10.74 -20.83
CA ALA A 609 4.65 10.36 -21.16
C ALA A 609 5.54 11.60 -21.34
N ASN A 610 5.06 12.61 -22.09
CA ASN A 610 5.76 13.87 -22.30
C ASN A 610 5.89 14.68 -21.00
N ASN A 611 4.81 14.77 -20.22
CA ASN A 611 4.86 15.43 -18.92
C ASN A 611 5.83 14.72 -17.97
N GLY A 612 5.88 13.39 -18.02
CA GLY A 612 6.79 12.57 -17.25
C GLY A 612 8.26 12.85 -17.53
N THR A 613 8.65 13.10 -18.79
CA THR A 613 10.05 13.45 -19.13
C THR A 613 10.44 14.83 -18.57
N ILE A 614 9.53 15.81 -18.61
CA ILE A 614 9.74 17.15 -18.01
C ILE A 614 9.86 17.04 -16.48
N ILE A 615 8.97 16.30 -15.84
CA ILE A 615 9.00 16.08 -14.38
C ILE A 615 10.28 15.36 -13.97
N GLU A 616 10.73 14.38 -14.75
CA GLU A 616 11.98 13.67 -14.47
C GLU A 616 13.19 14.60 -14.50
N GLN A 617 13.25 15.55 -15.43
CA GLN A 617 14.29 16.59 -15.42
C GLN A 617 14.20 17.48 -14.18
N GLN A 618 12.99 17.84 -13.74
CA GLN A 618 12.83 18.58 -12.48
C GLN A 618 13.37 17.77 -11.29
N GLN A 619 13.08 16.47 -11.20
CA GLN A 619 13.59 15.61 -10.13
C GLN A 619 15.11 15.52 -10.13
N ILE A 620 15.74 15.53 -11.32
CA ILE A 620 17.19 15.58 -11.47
C ILE A 620 17.75 16.90 -10.93
N LEU A 621 17.23 18.04 -11.40
CA LEU A 621 17.74 19.35 -11.05
C LEU A 621 17.54 19.71 -9.56
N THR A 622 16.46 19.24 -8.94
CA THR A 622 16.22 19.44 -7.51
C THR A 622 16.82 18.34 -6.63
N THR A 623 17.45 17.31 -7.23
CA THR A 623 17.88 16.07 -6.57
C THR A 623 16.76 15.38 -5.76
N GLN A 624 15.51 15.70 -6.07
CA GLN A 624 14.32 15.33 -5.31
C GLN A 624 14.50 15.40 -3.78
N ASN A 625 14.96 16.57 -3.30
CA ASN A 625 15.21 16.92 -1.89
C ASN A 625 16.50 16.37 -1.25
N LEU A 626 17.26 15.51 -1.92
CA LEU A 626 18.47 14.94 -1.32
C LEU A 626 19.52 16.00 -0.96
N ALA A 627 19.79 16.95 -1.86
CA ALA A 627 20.74 18.01 -1.57
C ALA A 627 20.31 18.88 -0.39
N ILE A 628 19.01 19.20 -0.27
CA ILE A 628 18.47 19.95 0.87
C ILE A 628 18.71 19.18 2.17
N LEU A 629 18.39 17.87 2.19
CA LEU A 629 18.58 17.06 3.38
C LEU A 629 20.06 16.87 3.74
N PHE A 630 20.94 16.64 2.75
CA PHE A 630 22.35 16.38 3.00
C PHE A 630 23.15 17.60 3.42
N ASP A 631 22.82 18.76 2.84
CA ASP A 631 23.50 20.02 3.10
C ASP A 631 22.91 20.71 4.34
N ASP A 632 21.60 21.00 4.34
CA ASP A 632 20.98 21.81 5.40
C ASP A 632 20.78 21.04 6.73
N LEU A 633 20.77 19.69 6.71
CA LEU A 633 20.67 18.84 7.92
C LEU A 633 21.95 18.06 8.24
N ASP A 634 23.06 18.33 7.52
CA ASP A 634 24.36 17.66 7.69
C ASP A 634 24.29 16.11 7.62
N LEU A 635 23.36 15.57 6.82
CA LEU A 635 23.27 14.11 6.65
C LEU A 635 24.47 13.54 5.92
N LYS A 636 25.23 14.36 5.17
CA LYS A 636 26.48 13.93 4.55
C LYS A 636 27.47 13.40 5.58
N THR A 637 27.64 14.14 6.69
CA THR A 637 28.54 13.76 7.78
C THR A 637 27.95 12.58 8.57
N LEU A 638 26.67 12.67 8.95
CA LEU A 638 25.99 11.65 9.73
C LEU A 638 25.96 10.27 9.05
N LEU A 639 25.78 10.24 7.72
CA LEU A 639 25.65 9.00 6.96
C LEU A 639 26.95 8.57 6.27
N HIS A 640 28.07 9.26 6.50
CA HIS A 640 29.32 9.07 5.76
C HIS A 640 29.74 7.59 5.61
N ASP A 641 29.68 6.81 6.70
CA ASP A 641 30.05 5.40 6.71
C ASP A 641 29.01 4.45 6.11
N ARG A 642 27.79 4.94 5.86
CA ARG A 642 26.69 4.16 5.28
C ARG A 642 26.51 4.42 3.78
N LEU A 643 27.02 5.52 3.25
CA LEU A 643 26.80 5.93 1.85
C LEU A 643 27.18 4.86 0.83
N GLY A 644 28.31 4.17 1.03
CA GLY A 644 28.74 3.08 0.15
C GLY A 644 27.74 1.92 0.13
N SER A 645 27.31 1.46 1.30
CA SER A 645 26.33 0.36 1.39
C SER A 645 24.95 0.77 0.88
N MET A 646 24.56 2.04 1.03
CA MET A 646 23.33 2.61 0.46
C MET A 646 23.38 2.58 -1.08
N ALA A 647 24.48 3.01 -1.70
CA ALA A 647 24.66 2.97 -3.15
C ALA A 647 24.63 1.53 -3.69
N GLU A 648 25.32 0.59 -3.04
CA GLU A 648 25.25 -0.83 -3.39
C GLU A 648 23.85 -1.41 -3.24
N ALA A 649 23.11 -1.04 -2.18
CA ALA A 649 21.76 -1.50 -1.95
C ALA A 649 20.80 -1.02 -3.06
N CYS A 650 20.96 0.21 -3.55
CA CYS A 650 20.24 0.69 -4.73
C CYS A 650 20.50 -0.21 -5.94
N PHE A 651 21.76 -0.53 -6.23
CA PHE A 651 22.12 -1.34 -7.39
C PHE A 651 21.63 -2.79 -7.29
N LYS A 652 21.78 -3.42 -6.12
CA LYS A 652 21.25 -4.76 -5.83
C LYS A 652 19.73 -4.80 -6.01
N TRP A 653 19.03 -3.76 -5.56
CA TRP A 653 17.59 -3.62 -5.76
C TRP A 653 17.24 -3.49 -7.24
N ILE A 654 17.95 -2.66 -8.00
CA ILE A 654 17.76 -2.48 -9.46
C ILE A 654 17.89 -3.82 -10.19
N CYS A 655 18.98 -4.55 -9.94
CA CYS A 655 19.23 -5.85 -10.56
C CYS A 655 18.09 -6.83 -10.25
N SER A 656 17.68 -6.93 -8.99
CA SER A 656 16.58 -7.82 -8.57
C SER A 656 15.24 -7.46 -9.26
N ARG A 657 14.89 -6.18 -9.32
CA ARG A 657 13.59 -5.73 -9.84
C ARG A 657 13.47 -5.85 -11.35
N GLN A 658 14.53 -5.54 -12.09
CA GLN A 658 14.56 -5.65 -13.55
C GLN A 658 14.47 -7.10 -14.06
N GLN A 659 14.73 -8.07 -13.18
CA GLN A 659 14.66 -9.50 -13.50
C GLN A 659 13.35 -10.15 -13.05
N MET A 660 12.41 -9.40 -12.45
CA MET A 660 11.09 -9.92 -12.10
C MET A 660 10.21 -10.17 -13.33
N GLN A 661 9.48 -11.29 -13.33
CA GLN A 661 8.50 -11.61 -14.36
C GLN A 661 7.22 -10.79 -14.19
N ILE A 662 7.21 -9.59 -14.79
CA ILE A 662 6.05 -8.69 -14.79
C ILE A 662 5.29 -8.87 -16.11
N LYS A 663 4.08 -9.44 -16.03
CA LYS A 663 3.21 -9.67 -17.19
C LYS A 663 2.46 -8.41 -17.65
N LEU A 664 2.06 -7.56 -16.70
CA LEU A 664 1.27 -6.36 -17.00
C LEU A 664 2.17 -5.22 -17.47
N TYR A 665 1.92 -4.69 -18.67
CA TYR A 665 2.70 -3.62 -19.28
C TYR A 665 2.82 -2.38 -18.37
N HIS A 666 1.70 -1.89 -17.83
CA HIS A 666 1.70 -0.73 -16.93
C HIS A 666 2.55 -0.97 -15.66
N ALA A 667 2.49 -2.18 -15.08
CA ALA A 667 3.32 -2.52 -13.92
C ALA A 667 4.82 -2.53 -14.27
N ARG A 668 5.18 -2.88 -15.51
CA ARG A 668 6.55 -2.80 -16.01
C ARG A 668 7.01 -1.34 -16.20
N LEU A 669 6.14 -0.44 -16.66
CA LEU A 669 6.43 1.00 -16.71
C LEU A 669 6.66 1.58 -15.30
N VAL A 670 5.83 1.22 -14.32
CA VAL A 670 6.03 1.63 -12.92
C VAL A 670 7.37 1.10 -12.37
N MET A 671 7.74 -0.13 -12.71
CA MET A 671 9.03 -0.71 -12.32
C MET A 671 10.21 0.06 -12.95
N LEU A 672 10.12 0.45 -14.22
CA LEU A 672 11.14 1.29 -14.88
C LEU A 672 11.27 2.66 -14.21
N LYS A 673 10.15 3.33 -13.92
CA LYS A 673 10.14 4.59 -13.17
C LYS A 673 10.86 4.45 -11.83
N ASN A 674 10.54 3.41 -11.05
CA ASN A 674 11.17 3.16 -9.76
C ASN A 674 12.65 2.77 -9.89
N THR A 675 13.06 2.17 -11.01
CA THR A 675 14.47 1.90 -11.32
C THR A 675 15.23 3.20 -11.55
N ALA A 676 14.64 4.16 -12.25
CA ALA A 676 15.23 5.48 -12.45
C ALA A 676 15.37 6.25 -11.12
N TYR A 677 14.40 6.11 -10.20
CA TYR A 677 14.52 6.64 -8.83
C TYR A 677 15.72 6.03 -8.10
N ALA A 678 15.82 4.70 -8.09
CA ALA A 678 16.93 3.99 -7.46
C ALA A 678 18.29 4.38 -8.06
N TRP A 679 18.34 4.57 -9.39
CA TRP A 679 19.55 4.97 -10.09
C TRP A 679 19.96 6.41 -9.76
N ARG A 680 19.01 7.35 -9.72
CA ARG A 680 19.25 8.74 -9.26
C ARG A 680 19.78 8.79 -7.84
N GLN A 681 19.14 8.05 -6.93
CA GLN A 681 19.57 7.94 -5.54
C GLN A 681 21.00 7.41 -5.43
N MET A 682 21.30 6.32 -6.15
CA MET A 682 22.65 5.75 -6.21
C MET A 682 23.69 6.77 -6.69
N MET A 683 23.42 7.45 -7.81
CA MET A 683 24.32 8.48 -8.35
C MET A 683 24.58 9.61 -7.37
N PHE A 684 23.54 10.01 -6.60
CA PHE A 684 23.67 11.02 -5.57
C PHE A 684 24.57 10.53 -4.43
N TYR A 685 24.34 9.32 -3.90
CA TYR A 685 25.18 8.77 -2.81
C TYR A 685 26.63 8.56 -3.25
N LEU A 686 26.87 8.07 -4.46
CA LEU A 686 28.22 7.94 -5.02
C LEU A 686 28.93 9.30 -5.12
N SER A 687 28.18 10.36 -5.41
CA SER A 687 28.74 11.72 -5.48
C SER A 687 29.15 12.28 -4.13
N MET A 688 28.66 11.70 -3.02
CA MET A 688 28.97 12.14 -1.66
C MET A 688 30.21 11.43 -1.09
N LEU A 689 30.73 10.41 -1.77
CA LEU A 689 31.93 9.67 -1.37
C LEU A 689 33.19 10.42 -1.77
N ASP A 690 34.25 10.23 -0.98
CA ASP A 690 35.62 10.54 -1.36
C ASP A 690 36.10 9.56 -2.45
N GLN A 691 37.16 9.94 -3.17
CA GLN A 691 37.64 9.20 -4.34
C GLN A 691 38.00 7.74 -4.02
N SER A 692 38.67 7.48 -2.89
CA SER A 692 39.05 6.11 -2.50
C SER A 692 37.85 5.22 -2.22
N ARG A 693 36.85 5.72 -1.46
CA ARG A 693 35.62 4.96 -1.21
C ARG A 693 34.79 4.80 -2.48
N LEU A 694 34.73 5.81 -3.34
CA LEU A 694 34.03 5.75 -4.63
C LEU A 694 34.57 4.60 -5.50
N GLU A 695 35.90 4.49 -5.65
CA GLU A 695 36.55 3.42 -6.41
C GLU A 695 36.24 2.03 -5.83
N SER A 696 36.32 1.88 -4.51
CA SER A 696 35.99 0.62 -3.84
C SER A 696 34.53 0.22 -4.05
N VAL A 697 33.59 1.15 -3.88
CA VAL A 697 32.14 0.89 -4.03
C VAL A 697 31.80 0.60 -5.49
N LEU A 698 32.42 1.31 -6.43
CA LEU A 698 32.26 1.03 -7.86
C LEU A 698 32.75 -0.37 -8.20
N GLY A 699 33.89 -0.80 -7.65
CA GLY A 699 34.39 -2.17 -7.79
C GLY A 699 33.36 -3.22 -7.34
N ASN A 700 32.71 -3.00 -6.19
CA ASN A 700 31.66 -3.89 -5.68
C ASN A 700 30.42 -3.92 -6.60
N ILE A 701 30.02 -2.77 -7.14
CA ILE A 701 28.92 -2.66 -8.11
C ILE A 701 29.26 -3.44 -9.38
N GLU A 702 30.47 -3.31 -9.91
CA GLU A 702 30.93 -4.01 -11.11
C GLU A 702 31.00 -5.53 -10.90
N VAL A 703 31.52 -5.99 -9.76
CA VAL A 703 31.51 -7.42 -9.39
C VAL A 703 30.07 -7.95 -9.32
N HIS A 704 29.15 -7.19 -8.71
CA HIS A 704 27.74 -7.59 -8.65
C HIS A 704 27.10 -7.63 -10.04
N PHE A 705 27.44 -6.68 -10.92
CA PHE A 705 26.95 -6.61 -12.29
C PHE A 705 27.43 -7.81 -13.13
N ALA A 706 28.73 -8.14 -13.03
CA ALA A 706 29.33 -9.27 -13.73
C ALA A 706 28.75 -10.62 -13.29
N ALA A 707 28.22 -10.72 -12.06
CA ALA A 707 27.53 -11.91 -11.55
C ALA A 707 26.08 -12.07 -12.04
N GLN A 708 25.51 -11.06 -12.72
CA GLN A 708 24.12 -11.15 -13.22
C GLN A 708 24.01 -12.04 -14.46
N PRO A 709 22.81 -12.53 -14.83
CA PRO A 709 22.62 -13.25 -16.09
C PRO A 709 23.02 -12.42 -17.33
N SER A 710 23.60 -13.05 -18.34
CA SER A 710 24.09 -12.39 -19.56
C SER A 710 23.03 -11.55 -20.28
N ALA A 711 21.78 -12.03 -20.30
CA ALA A 711 20.64 -11.31 -20.89
C ALA A 711 20.29 -10.00 -20.14
N PHE A 712 20.58 -9.92 -18.83
CA PHE A 712 20.47 -8.67 -18.09
C PHE A 712 21.68 -7.77 -18.38
N GLN A 713 22.90 -8.33 -18.32
CA GLN A 713 24.13 -7.58 -18.57
C GLN A 713 24.10 -6.87 -19.92
N GLY A 714 23.81 -7.58 -21.01
CA GLY A 714 23.78 -7.00 -22.36
C GLY A 714 22.77 -5.87 -22.51
N ARG A 715 21.61 -5.97 -21.85
CA ARG A 715 20.60 -4.90 -21.88
C ARG A 715 21.00 -3.69 -21.05
N PHE A 716 21.63 -3.89 -19.89
CA PHE A 716 21.89 -2.84 -18.91
C PHE A 716 23.28 -2.19 -19.07
N LEU A 717 24.18 -2.81 -19.84
CA LEU A 717 25.54 -2.33 -20.10
C LEU A 717 25.65 -0.85 -20.51
N PRO A 718 24.78 -0.28 -21.37
CA PRO A 718 24.89 1.13 -21.75
C PRO A 718 24.83 2.12 -20.56
N ALA A 719 24.05 1.80 -19.52
CA ALA A 719 24.00 2.62 -18.30
C ALA A 719 25.27 2.46 -17.45
N MET A 720 25.85 1.26 -17.42
CA MET A 720 27.12 1.00 -16.73
C MET A 720 28.30 1.73 -17.39
N ILE A 721 28.35 1.76 -18.73
CA ILE A 721 29.36 2.55 -19.45
C ILE A 721 29.22 4.02 -19.08
N GLY A 722 28.00 4.55 -19.02
CA GLY A 722 27.74 5.93 -18.61
C GLY A 722 28.24 6.22 -17.19
N LEU A 723 27.98 5.32 -16.24
CA LEU A 723 28.50 5.44 -14.88
C LEU A 723 30.03 5.52 -14.86
N ARG A 724 30.73 4.62 -15.56
CA ARG A 724 32.20 4.60 -15.63
C ARG A 724 32.75 5.92 -16.18
N MET A 725 32.18 6.41 -17.27
CA MET A 725 32.58 7.67 -17.89
C MET A 725 32.42 8.87 -16.94
N ALA A 726 31.31 8.94 -16.21
CA ALA A 726 31.08 10.00 -15.24
C ALA A 726 32.05 9.94 -14.03
N VAL A 727 32.42 8.72 -13.60
CA VAL A 727 33.46 8.50 -12.59
C VAL A 727 34.82 8.99 -13.08
N CYS A 728 35.17 8.72 -14.34
CA CYS A 728 36.41 9.21 -14.97
C CYS A 728 36.45 10.73 -15.22
N GLY A 729 35.43 11.48 -14.79
CA GLY A 729 35.39 12.93 -14.92
C GLY A 729 34.73 13.45 -16.21
N CYS A 730 34.23 12.56 -17.08
CA CYS A 730 33.59 12.97 -18.33
C CYS A 730 32.13 13.41 -18.11
N ARG A 731 31.72 14.50 -18.75
CA ARG A 731 30.29 14.88 -18.85
C ARG A 731 29.59 14.06 -19.93
N LEU A 732 28.40 13.54 -19.65
CA LEU A 732 27.63 12.70 -20.58
C LEU A 732 26.72 13.52 -21.50
N THR A 733 27.31 14.43 -22.28
CA THR A 733 26.60 15.14 -23.35
C THR A 733 26.01 14.15 -24.36
N LEU A 734 25.00 14.57 -25.13
CA LEU A 734 24.39 13.72 -26.17
C LEU A 734 25.45 13.17 -27.15
N ALA A 735 26.42 13.99 -27.55
CA ALA A 735 27.51 13.59 -28.43
C ALA A 735 28.42 12.51 -27.83
N HIS A 736 28.70 12.57 -26.52
CA HIS A 736 29.47 11.53 -25.84
C HIS A 736 28.68 10.23 -25.66
N GLN A 737 27.37 10.33 -25.43
CA GLN A 737 26.50 9.15 -25.36
C GLN A 737 26.50 8.37 -26.69
N GLU A 738 26.39 9.07 -27.82
CA GLU A 738 26.42 8.46 -29.14
C GLU A 738 27.78 7.84 -29.47
N ARG A 739 28.89 8.54 -29.17
CA ARG A 739 30.25 8.09 -29.47
C ARG A 739 30.63 6.81 -28.70
N GLU A 740 30.33 6.79 -27.40
CA GLU A 740 30.77 5.71 -26.49
C GLU A 740 29.71 4.58 -26.35
N GLY A 741 28.56 4.72 -27.01
CA GLY A 741 27.43 3.78 -26.86
C GLY A 741 26.85 3.75 -25.45
N CYS A 742 27.06 4.80 -24.65
CA CYS A 742 26.53 4.91 -23.29
C CYS A 742 25.17 5.60 -23.27
N LYS A 743 24.40 5.39 -22.20
CA LYS A 743 23.08 6.03 -22.03
C LYS A 743 22.90 6.57 -20.63
N VAL A 744 22.39 7.79 -20.52
CA VAL A 744 21.84 8.30 -19.27
C VAL A 744 20.55 7.55 -18.94
N PHE A 745 20.49 7.00 -17.74
CA PHE A 745 19.32 6.27 -17.26
C PHE A 745 18.20 7.24 -16.90
N LEU A 746 17.15 7.24 -17.72
CA LEU A 746 15.89 7.95 -17.49
C LEU A 746 14.75 6.94 -17.47
N GLY A 747 13.73 7.15 -16.65
CA GLY A 747 12.59 6.24 -16.50
C GLY A 747 11.43 6.57 -17.43
N TRP A 748 11.32 7.82 -17.87
CA TRP A 748 10.29 8.29 -18.79
C TRP A 748 10.79 8.39 -20.21
N THR A 749 9.90 8.09 -21.16
CA THR A 749 10.15 8.22 -22.59
C THR A 749 8.81 8.35 -23.31
N THR A 750 8.81 9.05 -24.44
CA THR A 750 7.68 9.11 -25.39
C THR A 750 7.67 7.93 -26.36
N GLU A 751 8.74 7.14 -26.38
CA GLU A 751 8.93 5.98 -27.26
C GLU A 751 9.02 4.68 -26.45
N ARG A 752 9.40 3.58 -27.10
CA ARG A 752 9.65 2.32 -26.41
C ARG A 752 10.97 2.42 -25.62
N HIS A 753 10.88 2.31 -24.29
CA HIS A 753 12.05 2.30 -23.42
C HIS A 753 13.02 1.15 -23.77
N TRP A 754 14.31 1.44 -23.92
CA TRP A 754 15.36 0.53 -24.39
C TRP A 754 15.60 -0.72 -23.50
N LEU A 755 15.24 -0.66 -22.22
CA LEU A 755 15.22 -1.84 -21.33
C LEU A 755 14.02 -2.79 -21.52
N MET A 756 13.00 -2.39 -22.28
CA MET A 756 11.87 -3.29 -22.54
C MET A 756 12.31 -4.37 -23.53
N PRO A 757 12.07 -5.66 -23.23
CA PRO A 757 12.35 -6.73 -24.19
C PRO A 757 11.56 -6.46 -25.47
N SER A 758 12.20 -6.62 -26.62
CA SER A 758 11.68 -6.41 -27.98
C SER A 758 10.45 -7.26 -28.29
#